data_AF-A0AAD6G5M2-F1
#
_entry.id   AF-A0AAD6G5M2-F1
#
_cell.length_a   1.000
_cell.length_b   1.000
_cell.length_c   1.000
_cell.angle_alpha   90.00
_cell.angle_beta   90.00
_cell.angle_gamma   90.00
#
_symmetry.space_group_name_H-M   'P 1'
#
loop_
_entity.id
_entity.type
_entity.pdbx_description
1 polymer ?
#
loop_
_entity_poly.entity_id
_entity_poly.type
_entity_poly.pdbx_seq_one_letter_code
_entity_poly.pdbx_strand_id
1 'polypeptide(L)'
;MLSDMASPDQWRTFVQRCLAHRVDVDEFKNLSKLMQHRSPLKEDDLLDLLLEARAASSIAWDPLLPVYVDGLCKVGQVKAASALRRLLAHSSIRQKSESKRNMSTLMTDIKVIQDVMLSISTGAIPRRIAEAAELYDATVEWIVAVVEWHNHGVSQQTGGLMGSPDAVSLFESLGILLAALSGTSKGLETLSSDYHQELKTKLGQALTSYLPLCVDVSLPLRHRLDALQKEFNLYGQQPSKQLDPPAIDGMNVNSLQFEASVMDGPVINTRAGLYVYLNSMLVGRPLVDDSMLINYLTNRYEGHQEVLVVEITTAAFDVLSNGVHRNESSRTMFLFRTFLVNKLPAFFAAMTAASMVPIPMEMCITQALSRLDPNSFPSFSQMFSMQGSSILSDARQEFLFACASHRLIQESSIERLLGENPMQTVPVGGPYQKDDLVSQINNSPERAEQLIGEIESMEGNAGAIVGAITEVMFNLCNQKETMTLKNICNSLSRRPQTLDVILLFRTTKQVLQPLCTLLDSWRWDEDQGENQPVYDEFGSILLLVLVFKYRYDLSPADMGISSNDSFLLKLLDRASCSQKLTELSEKQNKDLGAWIGALFIAEGINEEIMSTCSPQEFYMLVATLFDQSLGACESGKMDFETLKGGFEYLLEPFLLPSLVVALTWLGNHIWQSETEPEIPLKTLFSLIKPSSISGEAQAIHKTVLNITARPLEEQLKDVRTRHQARQNIDKISDIKPILDTLDQYLSFRRVGSCLRSELEIWAAPAAGGFPGSIRGTLQSLTLWSASSEISLQPQSYTHRQLLAGIRILGSTRVLGALIDELKQQTEAGSGDLALDIAATMICTPMPESFAVDQNICHPVDPTKESLPRCANLTLRDALSLQHQNVPKISEKDPLRAEVIVRLWRRVSLLAAPPSRVSNIDVSNIIQNMELGVEGQDRMNLDGTDGGVGGTGVGDDDPGNIDQMLDKAAAAAAAGMDSGVGQEMGLDAGVGGMDAIDDVLNAADMAVGNPEFLDLDMEGMF
;
A
#
# COMPACT_ATOMS: atom_id res chain seq x y z
N MET A 1 5.72 -15.77 -29.03
CA MET A 1 5.90 -15.26 -30.40
C MET A 1 4.68 -15.70 -31.23
N LEU A 2 3.95 -14.73 -31.83
CA LEU A 2 2.96 -14.78 -32.96
C LEU A 2 1.81 -15.82 -32.85
N SER A 3 0.52 -15.59 -33.09
CA SER A 3 -0.34 -14.54 -33.68
C SER A 3 -1.75 -14.78 -33.10
N ASP A 4 -2.53 -13.77 -32.72
CA ASP A 4 -3.52 -13.18 -33.64
C ASP A 4 -3.78 -11.71 -33.27
N MET A 5 -3.38 -10.80 -34.16
CA MET A 5 -4.09 -9.54 -34.27
C MET A 5 -5.47 -9.81 -34.90
N ALA A 6 -6.47 -9.11 -34.35
CA ALA A 6 -7.89 -9.07 -34.76
C ALA A 6 -8.73 -10.27 -34.27
N SER A 7 -9.96 -10.06 -33.79
CA SER A 7 -10.98 -9.57 -34.71
C SER A 7 -11.83 -8.41 -34.19
N PRO A 8 -11.87 -7.29 -34.94
CA PRO A 8 -13.03 -6.39 -34.97
C PRO A 8 -14.35 -7.16 -35.03
N ASP A 9 -14.37 -8.39 -35.58
CA ASP A 9 -15.54 -9.26 -35.60
C ASP A 9 -15.99 -9.77 -34.22
N GLN A 10 -15.09 -9.98 -33.26
CA GLN A 10 -15.47 -10.31 -31.87
C GLN A 10 -16.13 -9.10 -31.19
N TRP A 11 -15.54 -7.91 -31.34
CA TRP A 11 -16.15 -6.67 -30.86
C TRP A 11 -17.47 -6.36 -31.56
N ARG A 12 -17.55 -6.59 -32.87
CA ARG A 12 -18.79 -6.47 -33.65
C ARG A 12 -19.86 -7.44 -33.13
N THR A 13 -19.50 -8.69 -32.88
CA THR A 13 -20.43 -9.70 -32.32
C THR A 13 -20.87 -9.31 -30.92
N PHE A 14 -19.95 -8.83 -30.08
CA PHE A 14 -20.24 -8.34 -28.73
C PHE A 14 -21.23 -7.18 -28.77
N VAL A 15 -20.92 -6.11 -29.51
CA VAL A 15 -21.77 -4.93 -29.65
C VAL A 15 -23.14 -5.30 -30.23
N GLN A 16 -23.18 -6.14 -31.27
CA GLN A 16 -24.44 -6.61 -31.86
C GLN A 16 -25.28 -7.40 -30.86
N ARG A 17 -24.67 -8.27 -30.03
CA ARG A 17 -25.38 -9.01 -28.98
C ARG A 17 -25.88 -8.10 -27.87
N CYS A 18 -25.08 -7.13 -27.43
CA CYS A 18 -25.48 -6.15 -26.41
C CYS A 18 -26.66 -5.29 -26.90
N LEU A 19 -26.67 -4.89 -28.17
CA LEU A 19 -27.81 -4.17 -28.77
C LEU A 19 -29.03 -5.08 -28.95
N ALA A 20 -28.84 -6.32 -29.42
CA ALA A 20 -29.93 -7.27 -29.63
C ALA A 20 -30.61 -7.70 -28.31
N HIS A 21 -29.84 -7.90 -27.25
CA HIS A 21 -30.33 -8.28 -25.93
C HIS A 21 -30.71 -7.07 -25.05
N ARG A 22 -30.57 -5.84 -25.55
CA ARG A 22 -30.92 -4.62 -24.81
C ARG A 22 -30.23 -4.55 -23.44
N VAL A 23 -28.94 -4.91 -23.41
CA VAL A 23 -28.12 -4.93 -22.18
C VAL A 23 -28.11 -3.55 -21.52
N ASP A 24 -28.18 -3.52 -20.19
CA ASP A 24 -28.15 -2.25 -19.45
C ASP A 24 -26.78 -1.57 -19.57
N VAL A 25 -26.73 -0.25 -19.45
CA VAL A 25 -25.48 0.51 -19.60
C VAL A 25 -24.43 0.15 -18.55
N ASP A 26 -24.83 -0.16 -17.32
CA ASP A 26 -23.88 -0.50 -16.25
C ASP A 26 -23.32 -1.90 -16.45
N GLU A 27 -24.14 -2.83 -16.93
CA GLU A 27 -23.69 -4.16 -17.37
C GLU A 27 -22.77 -4.06 -18.59
N PHE A 28 -23.13 -3.26 -19.59
CA PHE A 28 -22.31 -3.01 -20.79
C PHE A 28 -20.94 -2.40 -20.43
N LYS A 29 -20.87 -1.46 -19.47
CA LYS A 29 -19.61 -0.90 -18.96
C LYS A 29 -18.72 -1.97 -18.33
N ASN A 30 -19.29 -2.90 -17.57
CA ASN A 30 -18.52 -3.98 -16.95
C ASN A 30 -18.04 -4.99 -17.99
N LEU A 31 -18.91 -5.39 -18.91
CA LEU A 31 -18.58 -6.33 -19.98
C LEU A 31 -17.56 -5.74 -20.97
N SER A 32 -17.67 -4.45 -21.31
CA SER A 32 -16.71 -3.77 -22.19
C SER A 32 -15.32 -3.65 -21.56
N LYS A 33 -15.20 -3.48 -20.22
CA LYS A 33 -13.90 -3.60 -19.51
C LYS A 33 -13.29 -4.98 -19.69
N LEU A 34 -14.07 -6.03 -19.45
CA LEU A 34 -13.61 -7.42 -19.63
C LEU A 34 -13.23 -7.71 -21.09
N MET A 35 -14.01 -7.23 -22.04
CA MET A 35 -13.72 -7.35 -23.46
C MET A 35 -12.43 -6.63 -23.87
N GLN A 36 -12.18 -5.43 -23.33
CA GLN A 36 -10.93 -4.69 -23.59
C GLN A 36 -9.70 -5.38 -23.00
N HIS A 37 -9.83 -6.04 -21.83
CA HIS A 37 -8.77 -6.86 -21.26
C HIS A 37 -8.50 -8.13 -22.09
N ARG A 38 -9.54 -8.71 -22.69
CA ARG A 38 -9.44 -9.95 -23.48
C ARG A 38 -9.01 -9.73 -24.92
N SER A 39 -9.49 -8.67 -25.56
CA SER A 39 -9.28 -8.33 -26.97
C SER A 39 -9.11 -6.81 -27.08
N PRO A 40 -7.91 -6.26 -26.86
CA PRO A 40 -7.72 -4.83 -26.84
C PRO A 40 -7.95 -4.22 -28.22
N LEU A 41 -8.82 -3.22 -28.28
CA LEU A 41 -9.13 -2.47 -29.50
C LEU A 41 -8.79 -0.98 -29.31
N LYS A 42 -8.35 -0.29 -30.38
CA LYS A 42 -8.11 1.16 -30.31
C LYS A 42 -9.43 1.91 -30.14
N GLU A 43 -9.38 3.06 -29.46
CA GLU A 43 -10.57 3.88 -29.17
C GLU A 43 -11.38 4.19 -30.44
N ASP A 44 -10.67 4.55 -31.52
CA ASP A 44 -11.25 4.94 -32.81
C ASP A 44 -11.90 3.77 -33.55
N ASP A 45 -11.37 2.55 -33.42
CA ASP A 45 -11.91 1.34 -34.04
C ASP A 45 -13.14 0.84 -33.27
N LEU A 46 -13.12 0.97 -31.94
CA LEU A 46 -14.26 0.64 -31.07
C LEU A 46 -15.47 1.54 -31.35
N LEU A 47 -15.23 2.84 -31.47
CA LEU A 47 -16.26 3.82 -31.84
C LEU A 47 -16.84 3.53 -33.23
N ASP A 48 -15.99 3.22 -34.21
CA ASP A 48 -16.45 2.87 -35.56
C ASP A 48 -17.35 1.63 -35.53
N LEU A 49 -16.95 0.56 -34.83
CA LEU A 49 -17.78 -0.65 -34.73
C LEU A 49 -19.13 -0.38 -34.05
N LEU A 50 -19.15 0.46 -33.02
CA LEU A 50 -20.39 0.82 -32.32
C LEU A 50 -21.31 1.66 -33.21
N LEU A 51 -20.76 2.60 -33.98
CA LEU A 51 -21.52 3.45 -34.90
C LEU A 51 -21.98 2.67 -36.15
N GLU A 52 -21.16 1.75 -36.66
CA GLU A 52 -21.48 0.84 -37.78
C GLU A 52 -22.57 -0.18 -37.40
N ALA A 53 -22.61 -0.64 -36.15
CA ALA A 53 -23.64 -1.57 -35.67
C ALA A 53 -25.06 -1.00 -35.86
N ARG A 54 -25.20 0.33 -35.94
CA ARG A 54 -26.44 1.02 -36.30
C ARG A 54 -26.98 0.57 -37.67
N ALA A 55 -26.12 0.45 -38.67
CA ALA A 55 -26.50 0.05 -40.03
C ALA A 55 -27.00 -1.41 -40.10
N ALA A 56 -26.60 -2.24 -39.12
CA ALA A 56 -27.10 -3.61 -38.97
C ALA A 56 -28.48 -3.66 -38.29
N SER A 57 -28.85 -2.64 -37.51
CA SER A 57 -30.18 -2.52 -36.90
C SER A 57 -31.18 -1.96 -37.92
N SER A 58 -32.35 -2.59 -38.07
CA SER A 58 -33.42 -2.12 -38.97
C SER A 58 -34.24 -0.95 -38.40
N ILE A 59 -33.73 -0.28 -37.36
CA ILE A 59 -34.43 0.74 -36.57
C ILE A 59 -33.86 2.12 -36.91
N ALA A 60 -34.74 3.12 -37.05
CA ALA A 60 -34.35 4.48 -37.43
C ALA A 60 -33.47 5.21 -36.42
N TRP A 61 -33.65 4.90 -35.13
CA TRP A 61 -32.87 5.44 -34.04
C TRP A 61 -32.90 4.45 -32.88
N ASP A 62 -31.72 4.09 -32.38
CA ASP A 62 -31.57 3.25 -31.20
C ASP A 62 -31.11 4.10 -30.01
N PRO A 63 -31.91 4.24 -28.94
CA PRO A 63 -31.56 5.05 -27.78
C PRO A 63 -30.38 4.49 -26.99
N LEU A 64 -30.02 3.21 -27.16
CA LEU A 64 -28.88 2.61 -26.46
C LEU A 64 -27.53 3.05 -27.02
N LEU A 65 -27.46 3.43 -28.30
CA LEU A 65 -26.20 3.83 -28.93
C LEU A 65 -25.56 5.05 -28.26
N PRO A 66 -26.26 6.19 -28.07
CA PRO A 66 -25.71 7.30 -27.29
C PRO A 66 -25.31 6.90 -25.86
N VAL A 67 -26.13 6.08 -25.22
CA VAL A 67 -25.92 5.63 -23.84
C VAL A 67 -24.68 4.76 -23.69
N TYR A 68 -24.39 3.89 -24.67
CA TYR A 68 -23.17 3.09 -24.71
C TYR A 68 -21.94 3.97 -25.00
N VAL A 69 -22.02 4.94 -25.91
CA VAL A 69 -20.92 5.90 -26.14
C VAL A 69 -20.60 6.68 -24.85
N ASP A 70 -21.62 7.22 -24.17
CA ASP A 70 -21.48 7.88 -22.87
C ASP A 70 -20.90 6.92 -21.81
N GLY A 71 -21.35 5.66 -21.79
CA GLY A 71 -20.82 4.63 -20.91
C GLY A 71 -19.33 4.36 -21.11
N LEU A 72 -18.88 4.25 -22.36
CA LEU A 72 -17.45 4.07 -22.71
C LEU A 72 -16.62 5.30 -22.32
N CYS A 73 -17.16 6.50 -22.50
CA CYS A 73 -16.51 7.75 -22.07
C CYS A 73 -16.38 7.83 -20.54
N LYS A 74 -17.43 7.47 -19.78
CA LYS A 74 -17.41 7.46 -18.32
C LYS A 74 -16.43 6.45 -17.72
N VAL A 75 -16.21 5.34 -18.41
CA VAL A 75 -15.23 4.32 -18.01
C VAL A 75 -13.80 4.69 -18.44
N GLY A 76 -13.63 5.68 -19.31
CA GLY A 76 -12.32 6.12 -19.80
C GLY A 76 -11.73 5.21 -20.87
N GLN A 77 -12.55 4.37 -21.51
CA GLN A 77 -12.13 3.57 -22.67
C GLN A 77 -12.08 4.39 -23.96
N VAL A 78 -12.79 5.51 -24.01
CA VAL A 78 -12.88 6.40 -25.18
C VAL A 78 -12.89 7.85 -24.72
N LYS A 79 -12.06 8.70 -25.32
CA LYS A 79 -12.12 10.15 -25.07
C LYS A 79 -13.36 10.80 -25.69
N ALA A 80 -13.95 11.78 -25.00
CA ALA A 80 -15.09 12.54 -25.52
C ALA A 80 -14.78 13.28 -26.85
N ALA A 81 -13.57 13.82 -27.01
CA ALA A 81 -13.15 14.45 -28.27
C ALA A 81 -13.07 13.44 -29.44
N SER A 82 -12.56 12.23 -29.18
CA SER A 82 -12.54 11.14 -30.17
C SER A 82 -13.96 10.71 -30.53
N ALA A 83 -14.86 10.59 -29.54
CA ALA A 83 -16.27 10.30 -29.77
C ALA A 83 -16.93 11.32 -30.70
N LEU A 84 -16.71 12.63 -30.48
CA LEU A 84 -17.23 13.68 -31.36
C LEU A 84 -16.67 13.57 -32.79
N ARG A 85 -15.37 13.34 -32.98
CA ARG A 85 -14.76 13.23 -34.31
C ARG A 85 -15.26 12.01 -35.09
N ARG A 86 -15.36 10.84 -34.44
CA ARG A 86 -15.85 9.62 -35.12
C ARG A 86 -17.35 9.69 -35.37
N LEU A 87 -18.12 10.29 -34.47
CA LEU A 87 -19.54 10.60 -34.70
C LEU A 87 -19.73 11.46 -35.96
N LEU A 88 -18.88 12.48 -36.16
CA LEU A 88 -18.93 13.32 -37.37
C LEU A 88 -18.60 12.54 -38.64
N ALA A 89 -17.63 11.63 -38.58
CA ALA A 89 -17.23 10.80 -39.72
C ALA A 89 -18.38 9.88 -40.20
N HIS A 90 -19.19 9.36 -39.28
CA HIS A 90 -20.36 8.52 -39.60
C HIS A 90 -21.67 9.31 -39.77
N SER A 91 -21.65 10.62 -39.55
CA SER A 91 -22.85 11.46 -39.61
C SER A 91 -23.37 11.62 -41.04
N SER A 92 -24.69 11.66 -41.18
CA SER A 92 -25.42 12.01 -42.40
C SER A 92 -25.06 13.40 -42.97
N ILE A 93 -24.42 14.27 -42.17
CA ILE A 93 -23.87 15.56 -42.62
C ILE A 93 -22.67 15.39 -43.56
N ARG A 94 -21.85 14.34 -43.38
CA ARG A 94 -20.66 14.06 -44.21
C ARG A 94 -20.87 12.97 -45.27
N GLN A 95 -21.92 12.16 -45.18
CA GLN A 95 -22.18 11.08 -46.15
C GLN A 95 -22.61 11.62 -47.52
N LYS A 96 -21.87 11.25 -48.57
CA LYS A 96 -22.22 11.57 -49.97
C LYS A 96 -23.43 10.72 -50.40
N SER A 97 -24.38 11.34 -51.10
CA SER A 97 -25.73 10.84 -51.47
C SER A 97 -25.80 9.54 -52.32
N GLU A 98 -24.75 8.73 -52.46
CA GLU A 98 -24.71 7.61 -53.42
C GLU A 98 -25.00 6.21 -52.84
N SER A 99 -25.21 6.05 -51.53
CA SER A 99 -25.54 4.75 -50.90
C SER A 99 -27.05 4.53 -50.66
N LYS A 100 -27.58 3.40 -51.14
CA LYS A 100 -29.01 3.06 -51.28
C LYS A 100 -29.82 2.79 -49.99
N ARG A 101 -29.37 3.18 -48.79
CA ARG A 101 -30.15 3.09 -47.54
C ARG A 101 -29.68 4.15 -46.54
N ASN A 102 -30.20 5.37 -46.62
CA ASN A 102 -29.77 6.44 -45.70
C ASN A 102 -30.89 6.74 -44.69
N MET A 103 -30.76 6.20 -43.47
CA MET A 103 -31.52 6.67 -42.31
C MET A 103 -30.79 7.87 -41.70
N SER A 104 -31.53 8.89 -41.25
CA SER A 104 -30.95 10.10 -40.62
C SER A 104 -30.18 9.74 -39.35
N THR A 105 -28.95 10.26 -39.19
CA THR A 105 -28.13 10.04 -37.99
C THR A 105 -28.35 11.09 -36.89
N LEU A 106 -29.06 12.17 -37.23
CA LEU A 106 -29.08 13.42 -36.47
C LEU A 106 -29.49 13.22 -35.00
N MET A 107 -30.45 12.34 -34.71
CA MET A 107 -30.90 12.10 -33.33
C MET A 107 -29.83 11.45 -32.44
N THR A 108 -29.01 10.55 -32.98
CA THR A 108 -27.86 10.01 -32.24
C THR A 108 -26.78 11.08 -32.08
N ASP A 109 -26.56 11.88 -33.12
CA ASP A 109 -25.54 12.91 -33.13
C ASP A 109 -25.83 13.98 -32.05
N ILE A 110 -27.07 14.47 -32.02
CA ILE A 110 -27.59 15.41 -31.01
C ILE A 110 -27.42 14.83 -29.60
N LYS A 111 -27.84 13.58 -29.39
CA LYS A 111 -27.86 13.00 -28.05
C LYS A 111 -26.45 12.83 -27.48
N VAL A 112 -25.50 12.34 -28.29
CA VAL A 112 -24.09 12.23 -27.87
C VAL A 112 -23.48 13.60 -27.59
N ILE A 113 -23.74 14.60 -28.44
CA ILE A 113 -23.27 15.98 -28.21
C ILE A 113 -23.85 16.55 -26.91
N GLN A 114 -25.14 16.30 -26.63
CA GLN A 114 -25.78 16.72 -25.38
C GLN A 114 -25.23 16.00 -24.15
N ASP A 115 -24.88 14.73 -24.24
CA ASP A 115 -24.28 13.97 -23.13
C ASP A 115 -22.84 14.45 -22.83
N VAL A 116 -22.08 14.80 -23.88
CA VAL A 116 -20.77 15.48 -23.73
C VAL A 116 -20.95 16.87 -23.11
N MET A 117 -21.94 17.65 -23.57
CA MET A 117 -22.27 18.98 -23.01
C MET A 117 -22.68 18.89 -21.53
N LEU A 118 -23.46 17.87 -21.15
CA LEU A 118 -23.83 17.62 -19.77
C LEU A 118 -22.58 17.31 -18.94
N SER A 119 -21.70 16.45 -19.43
CA SER A 119 -20.44 16.10 -18.76
C SER A 119 -19.52 17.32 -18.56
N ILE A 120 -19.54 18.27 -19.49
CA ILE A 120 -18.85 19.56 -19.38
C ILE A 120 -19.51 20.44 -18.32
N SER A 121 -20.83 20.55 -18.36
CA SER A 121 -21.61 21.41 -17.45
C SER A 121 -21.56 20.91 -15.99
N THR A 122 -21.44 19.60 -15.77
CA THR A 122 -21.24 19.01 -14.44
C THR A 122 -19.78 19.04 -13.97
N GLY A 123 -18.84 19.51 -14.80
CA GLY A 123 -17.41 19.57 -14.48
C GLY A 123 -16.70 18.21 -14.47
N ALA A 124 -17.25 17.18 -15.13
CA ALA A 124 -16.62 15.86 -15.21
C ALA A 124 -15.44 15.84 -16.21
N ILE A 125 -15.56 16.64 -17.28
CA ILE A 125 -14.55 16.93 -18.32
C ILE A 125 -14.67 18.43 -18.70
N PRO A 126 -13.64 19.08 -19.25
CA PRO A 126 -12.26 18.62 -19.38
C PRO A 126 -11.50 18.70 -18.05
N ARG A 127 -10.69 17.67 -17.75
CA ARG A 127 -9.82 17.61 -16.56
C ARG A 127 -8.45 18.26 -16.81
N ARG A 128 -8.03 18.34 -18.09
CA ARG A 128 -6.72 18.88 -18.52
C ARG A 128 -6.91 19.92 -19.61
N ILE A 129 -5.95 20.84 -19.74
CA ILE A 129 -5.92 21.86 -20.80
C ILE A 129 -5.84 21.22 -22.19
N ALA A 130 -5.04 20.15 -22.33
CA ALA A 130 -4.94 19.39 -23.58
C ALA A 130 -6.28 18.77 -24.00
N GLU A 131 -7.06 18.25 -23.05
CA GLU A 131 -8.39 17.68 -23.31
C GLU A 131 -9.39 18.77 -23.72
N ALA A 132 -9.31 19.96 -23.11
CA ALA A 132 -10.10 21.11 -23.52
C ALA A 132 -9.76 21.55 -24.97
N ALA A 133 -8.47 21.58 -25.32
CA ALA A 133 -8.01 21.89 -26.68
C ALA A 133 -8.51 20.85 -27.70
N GLU A 134 -8.43 19.55 -27.39
CA GLU A 134 -8.95 18.48 -28.23
C GLU A 134 -10.47 18.59 -28.45
N LEU A 135 -11.24 18.99 -27.42
CA LEU A 135 -12.69 19.20 -27.49
C LEU A 135 -13.06 20.43 -28.32
N TYR A 136 -12.32 21.55 -28.18
CA TYR A 136 -12.52 22.73 -29.03
C TYR A 136 -12.30 22.39 -30.49
N ASP A 137 -11.21 21.70 -30.80
CA ASP A 137 -10.86 21.30 -32.17
C ASP A 137 -11.93 20.38 -32.79
N ALA A 138 -12.40 19.37 -32.04
CA ALA A 138 -13.50 18.51 -32.48
C ALA A 138 -14.82 19.30 -32.68
N THR A 139 -15.13 20.27 -31.82
CA THR A 139 -16.33 21.12 -31.94
C THR A 139 -16.23 22.04 -33.16
N VAL A 140 -15.03 22.57 -33.45
CA VAL A 140 -14.76 23.37 -34.65
C VAL A 140 -14.98 22.55 -35.93
N GLU A 141 -14.50 21.31 -35.97
CA GLU A 141 -14.74 20.41 -37.12
C GLU A 141 -16.24 20.18 -37.38
N TRP A 142 -17.02 20.01 -36.31
CA TRP A 142 -18.48 19.89 -36.40
C TRP A 142 -19.15 21.16 -36.92
N ILE A 143 -18.79 22.31 -36.36
CA ILE A 143 -19.34 23.61 -36.77
C ILE A 143 -19.08 23.86 -38.26
N VAL A 144 -17.84 23.63 -38.72
CA VAL A 144 -17.47 23.79 -40.13
C VAL A 144 -18.28 22.85 -41.01
N ALA A 145 -18.38 21.57 -40.64
CA ALA A 145 -19.13 20.58 -41.42
C ALA A 145 -20.62 20.90 -41.53
N VAL A 146 -21.26 21.37 -40.44
CA VAL A 146 -22.68 21.78 -40.44
C VAL A 146 -22.90 23.01 -41.32
N VAL A 147 -21.99 24.00 -41.26
CA VAL A 147 -22.06 25.21 -42.09
C VAL A 147 -21.90 24.85 -43.58
N GLU A 148 -20.92 24.01 -43.93
CA GLU A 148 -20.73 23.52 -45.30
C GLU A 148 -21.96 22.77 -45.81
N TRP A 149 -22.51 21.86 -45.00
CA TRP A 149 -23.71 21.10 -45.33
C TRP A 149 -24.93 22.00 -45.53
N HIS A 150 -25.12 23.01 -44.68
CA HIS A 150 -26.17 24.01 -44.85
C HIS A 150 -26.04 24.74 -46.19
N ASN A 151 -24.85 25.25 -46.50
CA ASN A 151 -24.59 25.98 -47.74
C ASN A 151 -24.84 25.10 -48.99
N HIS A 152 -24.43 23.83 -48.94
CA HIS A 152 -24.72 22.87 -50.01
C HIS A 152 -26.23 22.57 -50.14
N GLY A 153 -26.95 22.36 -49.04
CA GLY A 153 -28.39 22.08 -49.06
C GLY A 153 -29.24 23.26 -49.57
N VAL A 154 -28.84 24.49 -49.25
CA VAL A 154 -29.48 25.71 -49.80
C VAL A 154 -29.24 25.80 -51.31
N SER A 155 -28.02 25.48 -51.78
CA SER A 155 -27.69 25.50 -53.21
C SER A 155 -28.46 24.44 -54.03
N GLN A 156 -28.83 23.32 -53.40
CA GLN A 156 -29.56 22.21 -54.04
C GLN A 156 -31.09 22.24 -53.81
N GLN A 157 -31.63 23.30 -53.19
CA GLN A 157 -33.06 23.44 -52.84
C GLN A 157 -33.64 22.31 -51.97
N THR A 158 -32.80 21.58 -51.23
CA THR A 158 -33.20 20.49 -50.33
C THR A 158 -33.53 20.95 -48.90
N GLY A 159 -33.59 22.27 -48.66
CA GLY A 159 -34.04 22.87 -47.39
C GLY A 159 -32.93 23.17 -46.37
N GLY A 160 -31.71 22.67 -46.56
CA GLY A 160 -30.56 22.96 -45.67
C GLY A 160 -30.85 22.73 -44.17
N LEU A 161 -30.23 23.53 -43.30
CA LEU A 161 -30.46 23.53 -41.85
C LEU A 161 -31.94 23.68 -41.45
N MET A 162 -32.69 24.50 -42.20
CA MET A 162 -34.11 24.76 -41.92
C MET A 162 -35.06 23.69 -42.47
N GLY A 163 -34.52 22.69 -43.16
CA GLY A 163 -35.29 21.60 -43.75
C GLY A 163 -35.68 20.51 -42.74
N SER A 164 -35.07 20.49 -41.55
CA SER A 164 -35.36 19.50 -40.50
C SER A 164 -35.20 20.11 -39.10
N PRO A 165 -36.16 19.91 -38.17
CA PRO A 165 -36.03 20.35 -36.79
C PRO A 165 -34.82 19.71 -36.09
N ASP A 166 -34.46 18.47 -36.43
CA ASP A 166 -33.30 17.79 -35.86
C ASP A 166 -31.99 18.48 -36.26
N ALA A 167 -31.91 19.00 -37.49
CA ALA A 167 -30.73 19.73 -37.94
C ALA A 167 -30.56 21.06 -37.17
N VAL A 168 -31.68 21.75 -36.89
CA VAL A 168 -31.70 22.95 -36.04
C VAL A 168 -31.25 22.62 -34.61
N SER A 169 -31.76 21.53 -34.02
CA SER A 169 -31.36 21.09 -32.67
C SER A 169 -29.89 20.69 -32.58
N LEU A 170 -29.35 20.06 -33.62
CA LEU A 170 -27.92 19.73 -33.71
C LEU A 170 -27.08 21.01 -33.77
N PHE A 171 -27.47 21.95 -34.61
CA PHE A 171 -26.81 23.25 -34.71
C PHE A 171 -26.81 23.94 -33.35
N GLU A 172 -27.96 24.07 -32.69
CA GLU A 172 -28.06 24.70 -31.38
C GLU A 172 -27.19 23.99 -30.32
N SER A 173 -27.20 22.65 -30.30
CA SER A 173 -26.41 21.85 -29.36
C SER A 173 -24.90 22.09 -29.51
N LEU A 174 -24.39 22.30 -30.74
CA LEU A 174 -22.97 22.61 -30.98
C LEU A 174 -22.58 24.01 -30.46
N GLY A 175 -23.45 25.00 -30.65
CA GLY A 175 -23.21 26.34 -30.14
C GLY A 175 -23.25 26.39 -28.61
N ILE A 176 -24.17 25.66 -27.98
CA ILE A 176 -24.24 25.55 -26.52
C ILE A 176 -23.03 24.76 -25.99
N LEU A 177 -22.62 23.68 -26.65
CA LEU A 177 -21.41 22.92 -26.31
C LEU A 177 -20.18 23.84 -26.28
N LEU A 178 -20.00 24.66 -27.32
CA LEU A 178 -18.91 25.62 -27.39
C LEU A 178 -18.97 26.63 -26.23
N ALA A 179 -20.15 27.21 -25.98
CA ALA A 179 -20.34 28.16 -24.90
C ALA A 179 -20.17 27.55 -23.50
N ALA A 180 -20.51 26.26 -23.32
CA ALA A 180 -20.32 25.51 -22.09
C ALA A 180 -18.83 25.21 -21.86
N LEU A 181 -18.12 24.77 -22.90
CA LEU A 181 -16.68 24.51 -22.84
C LEU A 181 -15.90 25.76 -22.45
N SER A 182 -16.24 26.91 -23.02
CA SER A 182 -15.65 28.20 -22.67
C SER A 182 -16.02 28.71 -21.28
N GLY A 183 -17.09 28.20 -20.68
CA GLY A 183 -17.45 28.47 -19.29
C GLY A 183 -16.65 27.67 -18.26
N THR A 184 -15.87 26.66 -18.69
CA THR A 184 -15.02 25.87 -17.79
C THR A 184 -13.69 26.55 -17.51
N SER A 185 -13.13 26.32 -16.31
CA SER A 185 -11.81 26.89 -15.95
C SER A 185 -10.69 26.46 -16.90
N LYS A 186 -10.72 25.21 -17.36
CA LYS A 186 -9.74 24.67 -18.32
C LYS A 186 -9.96 25.19 -19.73
N GLY A 187 -11.22 25.32 -20.17
CA GLY A 187 -11.54 25.93 -21.46
C GLY A 187 -11.14 27.41 -21.52
N LEU A 188 -11.29 28.15 -20.42
CA LEU A 188 -10.84 29.54 -20.30
C LEU A 188 -9.31 29.63 -20.31
N GLU A 189 -8.60 28.74 -19.59
CA GLU A 189 -7.14 28.64 -19.67
C GLU A 189 -6.64 28.35 -21.09
N THR A 190 -7.31 27.46 -21.84
CA THR A 190 -6.97 27.16 -23.24
C THR A 190 -7.16 28.38 -24.15
N LEU A 191 -8.24 29.14 -23.98
CA LEU A 191 -8.52 30.35 -24.77
C LEU A 191 -7.68 31.56 -24.36
N SER A 192 -7.19 31.62 -23.12
CA SER A 192 -6.30 32.69 -22.65
C SER A 192 -4.82 32.42 -22.95
N SER A 193 -4.42 31.16 -23.15
CA SER A 193 -3.02 30.78 -23.40
C SER A 193 -2.52 31.17 -24.80
N ASP A 194 -1.28 31.63 -24.90
CA ASP A 194 -0.62 31.93 -26.18
C ASP A 194 -0.12 30.67 -26.92
N TYR A 195 -0.02 29.53 -26.23
CA TYR A 195 0.43 28.26 -26.80
C TYR A 195 -0.52 27.67 -27.86
N HIS A 196 -1.80 28.06 -27.85
CA HIS A 196 -2.84 27.49 -28.74
C HIS A 196 -3.32 28.47 -29.82
N GLN A 197 -2.42 29.30 -30.36
CA GLN A 197 -2.78 30.33 -31.34
C GLN A 197 -3.39 29.78 -32.64
N GLU A 198 -2.96 28.59 -33.08
CA GLU A 198 -3.53 27.91 -34.25
C GLU A 198 -5.01 27.52 -34.02
N LEU A 199 -5.32 26.99 -32.83
CA LEU A 199 -6.69 26.64 -32.43
C LEU A 199 -7.58 27.88 -32.36
N LYS A 200 -7.10 28.99 -31.79
CA LYS A 200 -7.84 30.27 -31.75
C LYS A 200 -8.15 30.79 -33.15
N THR A 201 -7.22 30.61 -34.10
CA THR A 201 -7.41 30.98 -35.50
C THR A 201 -8.51 30.13 -36.16
N LYS A 202 -8.44 28.79 -36.01
CA LYS A 202 -9.46 27.85 -36.50
C LYS A 202 -10.84 28.13 -35.90
N LEU A 203 -10.89 28.35 -34.58
CA LEU A 203 -12.11 28.67 -33.86
C LEU A 203 -12.71 30.00 -34.31
N GLY A 204 -11.89 31.03 -34.51
CA GLY A 204 -12.34 32.33 -35.01
C GLY A 204 -12.92 32.26 -36.43
N GLN A 205 -12.31 31.47 -37.32
CA GLN A 205 -12.83 31.23 -38.67
C GLN A 205 -14.18 30.49 -38.64
N ALA A 206 -14.29 29.47 -37.79
CA ALA A 206 -15.53 28.73 -37.60
C ALA A 206 -16.65 29.61 -37.02
N LEU A 207 -16.37 30.38 -35.97
CA LEU A 207 -17.33 31.32 -35.36
C LEU A 207 -17.81 32.39 -36.35
N THR A 208 -16.91 32.94 -37.17
CA THR A 208 -17.27 33.93 -38.19
C THR A 208 -18.26 33.39 -39.21
N SER A 209 -18.15 32.11 -39.56
CA SER A 209 -19.04 31.43 -40.50
C SER A 209 -20.35 30.96 -39.83
N TYR A 210 -20.32 30.69 -38.52
CA TYR A 210 -21.43 30.14 -37.76
C TYR A 210 -22.39 31.20 -37.20
N LEU A 211 -21.87 32.34 -36.72
CA LEU A 211 -22.66 33.43 -36.11
C LEU A 211 -23.77 34.02 -37.01
N PRO A 212 -23.59 34.19 -38.34
CA PRO A 212 -24.67 34.64 -39.23
C PRO A 212 -25.87 33.70 -39.20
N LEU A 213 -25.63 32.39 -39.19
CA LEU A 213 -26.69 31.37 -39.19
C LEU A 213 -27.42 31.30 -37.83
N CYS A 214 -26.78 31.70 -36.73
CA CYS A 214 -27.42 31.76 -35.43
C CYS A 214 -28.59 32.75 -35.36
N VAL A 215 -28.66 33.77 -36.24
CA VAL A 215 -29.77 34.74 -36.25
C VAL A 215 -31.09 34.05 -36.51
N ASP A 216 -31.09 33.11 -37.44
CA ASP A 216 -32.31 32.44 -37.89
C ASP A 216 -32.70 31.28 -36.96
N VAL A 217 -31.81 30.84 -36.09
CA VAL A 217 -32.01 29.71 -35.15
C VAL A 217 -32.26 30.18 -33.72
N SER A 218 -31.34 30.96 -33.14
CA SER A 218 -31.38 31.37 -31.73
C SER A 218 -30.59 32.67 -31.49
N LEU A 219 -31.33 33.78 -31.35
CA LEU A 219 -30.76 35.09 -31.04
C LEU A 219 -29.98 35.13 -29.71
N PRO A 220 -30.43 34.48 -28.61
CA PRO A 220 -29.67 34.41 -27.36
C PRO A 220 -28.31 33.70 -27.53
N LEU A 221 -28.29 32.60 -28.31
CA LEU A 221 -27.06 31.87 -28.58
C LEU A 221 -26.05 32.73 -29.35
N ARG A 222 -26.54 33.48 -30.36
CA ARG A 222 -25.72 34.45 -31.10
C ARG A 222 -25.06 35.47 -30.19
N HIS A 223 -25.82 36.10 -29.28
CA HIS A 223 -25.27 37.10 -28.36
C HIS A 223 -24.18 36.52 -27.45
N ARG A 224 -24.37 35.29 -26.96
CA ARG A 224 -23.39 34.62 -26.10
C ARG A 224 -22.11 34.27 -26.86
N LEU A 225 -22.22 33.77 -28.08
CA LEU A 225 -21.06 33.44 -28.91
C LEU A 225 -20.33 34.70 -29.44
N ASP A 226 -21.06 35.77 -29.75
CA ASP A 226 -20.47 37.07 -30.13
C ASP A 226 -19.70 37.72 -28.97
N ALA A 227 -20.21 37.64 -27.74
CA ALA A 227 -19.49 38.07 -26.54
C ALA A 227 -18.18 37.27 -26.38
N LEU A 228 -18.24 35.95 -26.54
CA LEU A 228 -17.07 35.05 -26.53
C LEU A 228 -16.04 35.41 -27.60
N GLN A 229 -16.50 35.68 -28.83
CA GLN A 229 -15.62 36.06 -29.93
C GLN A 229 -14.85 37.35 -29.63
N LYS A 230 -15.53 38.33 -29.01
CA LYS A 230 -14.95 39.63 -28.61
C LYS A 230 -14.00 39.50 -27.42
N GLU A 231 -14.38 38.77 -26.38
CA GLU A 231 -13.61 38.61 -25.15
C GLU A 231 -12.23 37.99 -25.41
N PHE A 232 -12.15 37.02 -26.32
CA PHE A 232 -10.90 36.29 -26.63
C PHE A 232 -10.26 36.67 -27.97
N ASN A 233 -10.72 37.75 -28.63
CA ASN A 233 -10.21 38.24 -29.91
C ASN A 233 -10.18 37.18 -31.04
N LEU A 234 -11.22 36.36 -31.15
CA LEU A 234 -11.28 35.21 -32.07
C LEU A 234 -11.77 35.60 -33.49
N TYR A 235 -10.97 36.40 -34.21
CA TYR A 235 -11.34 36.93 -35.54
C TYR A 235 -10.73 36.18 -36.74
N GLY A 236 -9.99 35.09 -36.51
CA GLY A 236 -9.51 34.19 -37.56
C GLY A 236 -8.35 34.69 -38.44
N GLN A 237 -7.68 35.79 -38.04
CA GLN A 237 -6.50 36.33 -38.73
C GLN A 237 -5.20 35.77 -38.12
N GLN A 238 -4.26 35.32 -38.96
CA GLN A 238 -2.91 34.95 -38.51
C GLN A 238 -2.16 36.20 -38.02
N PRO A 239 -1.44 36.16 -36.89
CA PRO A 239 -0.59 37.27 -36.49
C PRO A 239 0.54 37.46 -37.52
N SER A 240 0.56 38.63 -38.16
CA SER A 240 1.68 39.08 -38.97
C SER A 240 2.95 39.14 -38.12
N LYS A 241 4.01 38.44 -38.55
CA LYS A 241 5.36 38.47 -37.97
C LYS A 241 5.78 39.91 -37.62
N GLN A 242 5.76 40.24 -36.34
CA GLN A 242 6.49 41.37 -35.77
C GLN A 242 7.56 40.79 -34.85
N LEU A 243 8.75 41.37 -34.95
CA LEU A 243 10.02 40.84 -34.47
C LEU A 243 10.03 40.53 -32.96
N ASP A 244 10.51 39.34 -32.62
CA ASP A 244 10.86 38.92 -31.25
C ASP A 244 11.99 39.81 -30.67
N PRO A 245 11.85 40.33 -29.45
CA PRO A 245 12.98 40.47 -28.53
C PRO A 245 13.31 39.09 -27.91
N PRO A 246 14.56 38.85 -27.48
CA PRO A 246 15.06 37.50 -27.24
C PRO A 246 14.31 36.81 -26.10
N ALA A 247 13.95 35.56 -26.34
CA ALA A 247 13.38 34.65 -25.37
C ALA A 247 14.32 34.48 -24.17
N ILE A 248 13.87 34.95 -23.01
CA ILE A 248 14.29 34.43 -21.71
C ILE A 248 13.07 33.74 -21.11
N ASP A 249 13.31 32.53 -20.65
CA ASP A 249 12.41 31.56 -20.03
C ASP A 249 11.30 32.16 -19.14
N GLY A 250 10.14 31.53 -19.20
CA GLY A 250 8.91 31.91 -18.49
C GLY A 250 8.98 31.75 -16.96
N MET A 251 9.81 32.56 -16.31
CA MET A 251 9.75 32.79 -14.87
C MET A 251 8.76 33.93 -14.62
N ASN A 252 7.59 33.63 -14.04
CA ASN A 252 6.61 34.66 -13.71
C ASN A 252 7.19 35.57 -12.60
N VAL A 253 7.76 36.72 -12.97
CA VAL A 253 8.42 37.66 -12.05
C VAL A 253 7.50 38.06 -10.89
N ASN A 254 6.18 38.09 -11.12
CA ASN A 254 5.19 38.38 -10.09
C ASN A 254 5.05 37.27 -9.02
N SER A 255 5.27 35.99 -9.37
CA SER A 255 5.16 34.88 -8.41
C SER A 255 6.37 34.82 -7.48
N LEU A 256 7.58 34.99 -8.02
CA LEU A 256 8.81 35.09 -7.22
C LEU A 256 8.77 36.30 -6.29
N GLN A 257 8.20 37.43 -6.75
CA GLN A 257 8.06 38.62 -5.92
C GLN A 257 7.04 38.44 -4.79
N PHE A 258 5.93 37.74 -5.03
CA PHE A 258 4.96 37.40 -3.98
C PHE A 258 5.56 36.42 -2.98
N GLU A 259 6.17 35.32 -3.42
CA GLU A 259 6.81 34.36 -2.51
C GLU A 259 7.91 35.03 -1.68
N ALA A 260 8.77 35.85 -2.28
CA ALA A 260 9.79 36.60 -1.55
C ALA A 260 9.20 37.61 -0.54
N SER A 261 7.95 38.06 -0.74
CA SER A 261 7.26 38.95 0.20
C SER A 261 6.61 38.20 1.37
N VAL A 262 6.39 36.89 1.25
CA VAL A 262 5.85 36.06 2.34
C VAL A 262 6.94 35.83 3.38
N MET A 263 6.79 36.47 4.54
CA MET A 263 7.66 36.24 5.70
C MET A 263 7.24 34.97 6.42
N ASP A 264 8.21 34.13 6.78
CA ASP A 264 7.97 32.95 7.60
C ASP A 264 7.84 33.32 9.08
N GLY A 265 6.92 32.66 9.78
CA GLY A 265 6.78 32.76 11.23
C GLY A 265 7.91 32.03 11.97
N PRO A 266 7.96 32.09 13.32
CA PRO A 266 8.91 31.32 14.09
C PRO A 266 8.72 29.81 13.84
N VAL A 267 9.82 29.08 13.73
CA VAL A 267 9.78 27.61 13.63
C VAL A 267 9.40 27.05 15.00
N ILE A 268 8.20 26.48 15.10
CA ILE A 268 7.69 25.82 16.31
C ILE A 268 7.64 24.31 16.06
N ASN A 269 8.15 23.54 17.01
CA ASN A 269 8.00 22.09 17.05
C ASN A 269 6.97 21.73 18.11
N THR A 270 5.74 21.44 17.68
CA THR A 270 4.65 21.08 18.60
C THR A 270 4.79 19.64 19.09
N ARG A 271 4.30 19.38 20.32
CA ARG A 271 4.12 18.03 20.88
C ARG A 271 3.21 17.18 19.99
N ALA A 272 2.13 17.79 19.47
CA ALA A 272 1.19 17.13 18.57
C ALA A 272 1.82 16.66 17.25
N GLY A 273 2.80 17.39 16.70
CA GLY A 273 3.48 17.01 15.47
C GLY A 273 4.13 15.62 15.59
N LEU A 274 5.03 15.42 16.55
CA LEU A 274 5.73 14.13 16.68
C LEU A 274 4.78 12.99 17.11
N TYR A 275 3.79 13.30 17.96
CA TYR A 275 2.71 12.38 18.32
C TYR A 275 1.92 11.89 17.09
N VAL A 276 1.58 12.78 16.15
CA VAL A 276 0.92 12.44 14.88
C VAL A 276 1.82 11.58 14.00
N TYR A 277 3.11 11.93 13.91
CA TYR A 277 4.08 11.19 13.11
C TYR A 277 4.26 9.75 13.62
N LEU A 278 4.45 9.54 14.92
CA LEU A 278 4.57 8.19 15.49
C LEU A 278 3.28 7.37 15.33
N ASN A 279 2.11 7.98 15.51
CA ASN A 279 0.83 7.32 15.22
C ASN A 279 0.76 6.84 13.76
N SER A 280 1.26 7.62 12.79
CA SER A 280 1.27 7.21 11.38
C SER A 280 2.21 6.06 11.08
N MET A 281 3.35 5.97 11.78
CA MET A 281 4.31 4.87 11.62
C MET A 281 3.77 3.54 12.18
N LEU A 282 2.95 3.61 13.23
CA LEU A 282 2.49 2.44 13.98
C LEU A 282 1.02 2.08 13.71
N VAL A 283 0.33 2.82 12.84
CA VAL A 283 -1.05 2.51 12.44
C VAL A 283 -1.07 1.43 11.36
N GLY A 284 -1.71 0.29 11.63
CA GLY A 284 -1.70 -0.82 10.67
C GLY A 284 -0.30 -1.42 10.53
N ARG A 285 0.19 -1.66 9.30
CA ARG A 285 1.54 -2.20 9.09
C ARG A 285 2.57 -1.20 9.60
N PRO A 286 3.58 -1.62 10.37
CA PRO A 286 4.65 -0.72 10.77
C PRO A 286 5.38 -0.13 9.55
N LEU A 287 5.47 1.19 9.50
CA LEU A 287 6.15 1.97 8.45
C LEU A 287 7.40 2.62 9.04
N VAL A 288 8.30 1.79 9.57
CA VAL A 288 9.52 2.24 10.24
C VAL A 288 10.72 1.98 9.32
N ASP A 289 11.42 3.06 8.99
CA ASP A 289 12.74 3.04 8.36
C ASP A 289 13.64 3.99 9.15
N ASP A 290 14.78 3.49 9.61
CA ASP A 290 15.65 4.25 10.51
C ASP A 290 16.25 5.47 9.83
N SER A 291 16.59 5.38 8.54
CA SER A 291 17.13 6.51 7.77
C SER A 291 16.07 7.59 7.56
N MET A 292 14.84 7.21 7.24
CA MET A 292 13.73 8.15 7.13
C MET A 292 13.40 8.80 8.48
N LEU A 293 13.37 8.02 9.57
CA LEU A 293 13.09 8.53 10.91
C LEU A 293 14.18 9.50 11.37
N ILE A 294 15.46 9.13 11.23
CA ILE A 294 16.59 10.00 11.56
C ILE A 294 16.52 11.28 10.72
N ASN A 295 16.34 11.17 9.40
CA ASN A 295 16.26 12.33 8.53
C ASN A 295 15.14 13.30 8.95
N TYR A 296 13.94 12.78 9.22
CA TYR A 296 12.81 13.59 9.69
C TYR A 296 13.12 14.27 11.04
N LEU A 297 13.67 13.53 12.01
CA LEU A 297 13.99 14.07 13.34
C LEU A 297 15.12 15.11 13.29
N THR A 298 16.18 14.85 12.50
CA THR A 298 17.29 15.79 12.32
C THR A 298 16.83 17.08 11.65
N ASN A 299 16.00 16.99 10.60
CA ASN A 299 15.42 18.17 9.94
C ASN A 299 14.46 18.94 10.87
N ARG A 300 13.77 18.25 11.78
CA ARG A 300 12.84 18.88 12.72
C ARG A 300 13.54 19.62 13.87
N TYR A 301 14.61 19.05 14.43
CA TYR A 301 15.27 19.57 15.64
C TYR A 301 16.63 20.23 15.37
N GLU A 302 17.09 20.30 14.12
CA GLU A 302 18.29 21.03 13.69
C GLU A 302 19.56 20.67 14.48
N GLY A 303 19.68 19.42 14.92
CA GLY A 303 20.83 18.93 15.70
C GLY A 303 20.72 19.06 17.23
N HIS A 304 19.60 19.59 17.77
CA HIS A 304 19.33 19.59 19.22
C HIS A 304 18.92 18.19 19.71
N GLN A 305 19.91 17.31 19.90
CA GLN A 305 19.70 15.90 20.27
C GLN A 305 18.98 15.72 21.61
N GLU A 306 19.27 16.56 22.61
CA GLU A 306 18.61 16.49 23.93
C GLU A 306 17.08 16.67 23.81
N VAL A 307 16.66 17.70 23.07
CA VAL A 307 15.24 17.98 22.81
C VAL A 307 14.61 16.84 22.04
N LEU A 308 15.29 16.32 21.01
CA LEU A 308 14.80 15.18 20.23
C LEU A 308 14.51 13.96 21.11
N VAL A 309 15.45 13.58 22.00
CA VAL A 309 15.28 12.41 22.89
C VAL A 309 14.09 12.62 23.85
N VAL A 310 13.95 13.83 24.40
CA VAL A 310 12.82 14.15 25.28
C VAL A 310 11.49 14.06 24.54
N GLU A 311 11.40 14.68 23.35
CA GLU A 311 10.17 14.76 22.56
C GLU A 311 9.74 13.39 22.04
N ILE A 312 10.66 12.56 21.49
CA ILE A 312 10.30 11.24 20.95
C ILE A 312 9.88 10.26 22.05
N THR A 313 10.55 10.31 23.20
CA THR A 313 10.16 9.50 24.36
C THR A 313 8.76 9.90 24.85
N THR A 314 8.52 11.21 25.01
CA THR A 314 7.20 11.73 25.42
C THR A 314 6.11 11.33 24.42
N ALA A 315 6.37 11.51 23.12
CA ALA A 315 5.41 11.17 22.07
C ALA A 315 5.10 9.66 22.01
N ALA A 316 6.08 8.78 22.27
CA ALA A 316 5.86 7.34 22.32
C ALA A 316 4.94 6.92 23.49
N PHE A 317 5.13 7.52 24.67
CA PHE A 317 4.20 7.33 25.79
C PHE A 317 2.81 7.93 25.50
N ASP A 318 2.73 9.06 24.81
CA ASP A 318 1.45 9.66 24.39
C ASP A 318 0.69 8.75 23.41
N VAL A 319 1.39 8.10 22.47
CA VAL A 319 0.79 7.11 21.56
C VAL A 319 0.23 5.92 22.35
N LEU A 320 0.99 5.42 23.34
CA LEU A 320 0.57 4.32 24.18
C LEU A 320 -0.67 4.68 25.03
N SER A 321 -0.66 5.87 25.65
CA SER A 321 -1.80 6.40 26.41
C SER A 321 -3.02 6.57 25.51
N ASN A 322 -2.88 7.18 24.33
CA ASN A 322 -3.97 7.30 23.36
C ASN A 322 -4.55 5.94 22.95
N GLY A 323 -3.71 4.92 22.79
CA GLY A 323 -4.17 3.55 22.48
C GLY A 323 -5.14 3.00 23.54
N VAL A 324 -4.87 3.23 24.83
CA VAL A 324 -5.79 2.84 25.91
C VAL A 324 -7.07 3.65 25.87
N HIS A 325 -6.97 4.97 25.72
CA HIS A 325 -8.15 5.85 25.65
C HIS A 325 -9.08 5.52 24.47
N ARG A 326 -8.52 4.99 23.39
CA ARG A 326 -9.27 4.58 22.20
C ARG A 326 -9.72 3.11 22.23
N ASN A 327 -9.43 2.37 23.29
CA ASN A 327 -9.68 0.93 23.41
C ASN A 327 -9.10 0.14 22.22
N GLU A 328 -7.86 0.45 21.83
CA GLU A 328 -7.18 -0.31 20.78
C GLU A 328 -6.93 -1.77 21.22
N SER A 329 -6.91 -2.68 20.25
CA SER A 329 -6.69 -4.11 20.51
C SER A 329 -5.38 -4.39 21.26
N SER A 330 -5.35 -5.48 22.04
CA SER A 330 -4.14 -5.95 22.75
C SER A 330 -2.92 -6.11 21.83
N ARG A 331 -3.13 -6.54 20.58
CA ARG A 331 -2.07 -6.65 19.56
C ARG A 331 -1.49 -5.31 19.13
N THR A 332 -2.30 -4.25 19.12
CA THR A 332 -1.85 -2.89 18.78
C THR A 332 -1.15 -2.26 19.98
N MET A 333 -1.69 -2.47 21.18
CA MET A 333 -1.04 -2.08 22.43
C MET A 333 0.34 -2.73 22.60
N PHE A 334 0.45 -4.02 22.26
CA PHE A 334 1.72 -4.75 22.24
C PHE A 334 2.74 -4.06 21.33
N LEU A 335 2.37 -3.73 20.08
CA LEU A 335 3.25 -3.06 19.13
C LEU A 335 3.73 -1.69 19.66
N PHE A 336 2.84 -0.91 20.27
CA PHE A 336 3.21 0.39 20.86
C PHE A 336 4.21 0.21 22.02
N ARG A 337 4.00 -0.79 22.88
CA ARG A 337 4.97 -1.15 23.94
C ARG A 337 6.30 -1.62 23.37
N THR A 338 6.29 -2.48 22.36
CA THR A 338 7.51 -2.96 21.70
C THR A 338 8.30 -1.81 21.06
N PHE A 339 7.63 -0.84 20.42
CA PHE A 339 8.31 0.34 19.90
C PHE A 339 8.99 1.14 21.04
N LEU A 340 8.27 1.38 22.14
CA LEU A 340 8.81 2.09 23.30
C LEU A 340 10.00 1.34 23.94
N VAL A 341 9.87 0.04 24.19
CA VAL A 341 10.82 -0.74 25.01
C VAL A 341 11.95 -1.35 24.18
N ASN A 342 11.66 -1.88 23.00
CA ASN A 342 12.67 -2.56 22.18
C ASN A 342 13.29 -1.66 21.11
N LYS A 343 12.53 -0.72 20.52
CA LYS A 343 13.06 0.12 19.43
C LYS A 343 13.81 1.34 19.95
N LEU A 344 13.22 2.12 20.86
CA LEU A 344 13.81 3.40 21.29
C LEU A 344 15.14 3.26 22.04
N PRO A 345 15.33 2.36 23.02
CA PRO A 345 16.61 2.24 23.73
C PRO A 345 17.76 1.86 22.79
N ALA A 346 17.56 0.88 21.91
CA ALA A 346 18.57 0.51 20.91
C ALA A 346 18.87 1.68 19.94
N PHE A 347 17.84 2.42 19.52
CA PHE A 347 17.98 3.60 18.69
C PHE A 347 18.80 4.71 19.38
N PHE A 348 18.55 4.98 20.65
CA PHE A 348 19.31 5.96 21.44
C PHE A 348 20.75 5.53 21.69
N ALA A 349 21.00 4.25 21.90
CA ALA A 349 22.36 3.72 22.06
C ALA A 349 23.18 3.94 20.79
N ALA A 350 22.61 3.64 19.62
CA ALA A 350 23.26 3.89 18.33
C ALA A 350 23.47 5.39 18.05
N MET A 351 22.48 6.24 18.38
CA MET A 351 22.62 7.70 18.28
C MET A 351 23.75 8.23 19.17
N THR A 352 23.84 7.75 20.40
CA THR A 352 24.88 8.16 21.36
C THR A 352 26.26 7.72 20.88
N ALA A 353 26.37 6.50 20.36
CA ALA A 353 27.62 5.95 19.83
C ALA A 353 28.15 6.71 18.60
N ALA A 354 27.26 7.26 17.77
CA ALA A 354 27.65 8.02 16.57
C ALA A 354 27.78 9.54 16.81
N SER A 355 27.36 10.04 17.97
CA SER A 355 27.42 11.46 18.28
C SER A 355 28.82 11.88 18.71
N MET A 356 29.30 13.00 18.19
CA MET A 356 30.58 13.59 18.61
C MET A 356 30.48 14.28 19.98
N VAL A 357 29.26 14.61 20.42
CA VAL A 357 28.98 15.28 21.70
C VAL A 357 28.22 14.32 22.61
N PRO A 358 28.65 14.12 23.88
CA PRO A 358 27.93 13.28 24.83
C PRO A 358 26.51 13.81 25.06
N ILE A 359 25.51 12.95 24.87
CA ILE A 359 24.11 13.26 25.15
C ILE A 359 23.83 12.89 26.61
N PRO A 360 23.33 13.80 27.46
CA PRO A 360 22.98 13.50 28.85
C PRO A 360 21.67 12.69 28.92
N MET A 361 21.72 11.42 28.55
CA MET A 361 20.57 10.52 28.40
C MET A 361 19.71 10.43 29.66
N GLU A 362 20.32 10.31 30.84
CA GLU A 362 19.57 10.23 32.10
C GLU A 362 18.74 11.49 32.36
N MET A 363 19.28 12.67 32.08
CA MET A 363 18.54 13.94 32.21
C MET A 363 17.40 14.03 31.19
N CYS A 364 17.65 13.62 29.95
CA CYS A 364 16.63 13.61 28.89
C CYS A 364 15.47 12.66 29.26
N ILE A 365 15.77 11.44 29.71
CA ILE A 365 14.76 10.47 30.13
C ILE A 365 13.99 10.99 31.36
N THR A 366 14.68 11.57 32.34
CA THR A 366 14.04 12.19 33.52
C THR A 366 13.04 13.27 33.10
N GLN A 367 13.46 14.16 32.20
CA GLN A 367 12.61 15.23 31.68
C GLN A 367 11.40 14.68 30.91
N ALA A 368 11.58 13.67 30.06
CA ALA A 368 10.47 13.04 29.34
C ALA A 368 9.44 12.41 30.30
N LEU A 369 9.90 11.64 31.29
CA LEU A 369 9.02 11.01 32.27
C LEU A 369 8.25 12.04 33.13
N SER A 370 8.84 13.21 33.39
CA SER A 370 8.16 14.29 34.13
C SER A 370 6.98 14.93 33.37
N ARG A 371 6.92 14.75 32.05
CA ARG A 371 5.82 15.27 31.20
C ARG A 371 4.63 14.33 31.08
N LEU A 372 4.75 13.11 31.62
CA LEU A 372 3.68 12.12 31.56
C LEU A 372 2.55 12.49 32.52
N ASP A 373 1.31 12.19 32.11
CA ASP A 373 0.14 12.33 32.98
C ASP A 373 0.18 11.24 34.08
N PRO A 374 0.25 11.62 35.36
CA PRO A 374 0.29 10.66 36.47
C PRO A 374 -0.96 9.79 36.57
N ASN A 375 -2.11 10.23 36.05
CA ASN A 375 -3.33 9.41 36.05
C ASN A 375 -3.28 8.30 35.01
N SER A 376 -2.70 8.58 33.84
CA SER A 376 -2.48 7.60 32.78
C SER A 376 -1.37 6.60 33.12
N PHE A 377 -0.34 7.04 33.83
CA PHE A 377 0.82 6.22 34.23
C PHE A 377 1.06 6.27 35.75
N PRO A 378 0.15 5.67 36.55
CA PRO A 378 0.25 5.70 38.01
C PRO A 378 1.51 4.97 38.49
N SER A 379 2.05 5.36 39.65
CA SER A 379 3.06 4.56 40.34
C SER A 379 2.46 3.24 40.83
N PHE A 380 3.28 2.21 40.99
CA PHE A 380 2.88 0.91 41.51
C PHE A 380 2.18 1.02 42.87
N SER A 381 2.70 1.87 43.75
CA SER A 381 2.06 2.24 45.01
C SER A 381 0.65 2.83 44.86
N GLN A 382 0.37 3.57 43.79
CA GLN A 382 -0.94 4.13 43.47
C GLN A 382 -1.89 3.11 42.81
N MET A 383 -1.36 2.05 42.19
CA MET A 383 -2.17 1.00 41.55
C MET A 383 -3.01 0.21 42.55
N PHE A 384 -2.55 -0.02 43.78
CA PHE A 384 -3.39 -0.69 44.79
C PHE A 384 -4.63 0.12 45.19
N SER A 385 -4.64 1.42 44.90
CA SER A 385 -5.75 2.33 45.17
C SER A 385 -6.66 2.59 43.96
N MET A 386 -6.20 2.27 42.75
CA MET A 386 -6.88 2.54 41.49
C MET A 386 -7.16 1.22 40.76
N GLN A 387 -8.42 0.95 40.38
CA GLN A 387 -8.77 -0.16 39.48
C GLN A 387 -8.31 0.14 38.02
N GLY A 388 -7.03 0.48 37.84
CA GLY A 388 -6.42 0.86 36.57
C GLY A 388 -5.77 -0.32 35.85
N SER A 389 -5.76 -0.28 34.51
CA SER A 389 -5.23 -1.32 33.64
C SER A 389 -3.73 -1.56 33.85
N SER A 390 -3.32 -2.82 34.09
CA SER A 390 -1.92 -3.27 34.25
C SER A 390 -1.03 -3.05 33.00
N ILE A 391 -1.61 -2.69 31.86
CA ILE A 391 -0.88 -2.58 30.59
C ILE A 391 0.05 -1.36 30.56
N LEU A 392 -0.32 -0.26 31.22
CA LEU A 392 0.44 0.99 31.23
C LEU A 392 1.45 1.09 32.38
N SER A 393 1.19 0.39 33.49
CA SER A 393 2.07 0.44 34.68
C SER A 393 3.45 -0.12 34.40
N ASP A 394 3.50 -1.24 33.68
CA ASP A 394 4.74 -1.95 33.43
C ASP A 394 5.59 -1.23 32.38
N ALA A 395 4.97 -0.42 31.52
CA ALA A 395 5.64 0.24 30.40
C ALA A 395 6.77 1.18 30.84
N ARG A 396 6.61 1.89 31.97
CA ARG A 396 7.68 2.75 32.53
C ARG A 396 8.85 1.92 33.05
N GLN A 397 8.56 0.83 33.76
CA GLN A 397 9.58 -0.05 34.32
C GLN A 397 10.35 -0.77 33.22
N GLU A 398 9.65 -1.39 32.26
CA GLU A 398 10.24 -2.09 31.12
C GLU A 398 11.12 -1.16 30.28
N PHE A 399 10.65 0.07 30.01
CA PHE A 399 11.44 1.06 29.29
C PHE A 399 12.74 1.43 30.02
N LEU A 400 12.68 1.64 31.33
CA LEU A 400 13.86 1.96 32.14
C LEU A 400 14.84 0.78 32.22
N PHE A 401 14.33 -0.45 32.34
CA PHE A 401 15.18 -1.65 32.31
C PHE A 401 15.89 -1.79 30.97
N ALA A 402 15.17 -1.65 29.86
CA ALA A 402 15.78 -1.68 28.54
C ALA A 402 16.83 -0.54 28.37
N CYS A 403 16.56 0.66 28.87
CA CYS A 403 17.54 1.75 28.88
C CYS A 403 18.81 1.40 29.70
N ALA A 404 18.65 0.73 30.84
CA ALA A 404 19.79 0.28 31.66
C ALA A 404 20.58 -0.84 30.96
N SER A 405 19.90 -1.82 30.36
CA SER A 405 20.53 -2.89 29.56
C SER A 405 21.36 -2.33 28.42
N HIS A 406 20.88 -1.27 27.75
CA HIS A 406 21.61 -0.55 26.70
C HIS A 406 22.61 0.49 27.22
N ARG A 407 22.89 0.52 28.53
CA ARG A 407 23.84 1.43 29.19
C ARG A 407 23.55 2.92 29.00
N LEU A 408 22.29 3.28 28.75
CA LEU A 408 21.84 4.68 28.64
C LEU A 408 21.66 5.36 29.99
N ILE A 409 21.36 4.57 31.03
CA ILE A 409 21.24 4.99 32.42
C ILE A 409 21.93 3.98 33.33
N GLN A 410 22.27 4.40 34.55
CA GLN A 410 22.77 3.48 35.58
C GLN A 410 21.60 2.70 36.20
N GLU A 411 21.83 1.43 36.57
CA GLU A 411 20.80 0.61 37.24
C GLU A 411 20.34 1.23 38.56
N SER A 412 21.25 1.88 39.29
CA SER A 412 20.96 2.63 40.53
C SER A 412 20.00 3.81 40.31
N SER A 413 19.93 4.36 39.09
CA SER A 413 19.01 5.45 38.77
C SER A 413 17.55 4.99 38.63
N ILE A 414 17.29 3.69 38.43
CA ILE A 414 15.94 3.19 38.15
C ILE A 414 14.98 3.46 39.32
N GLU A 415 15.36 3.13 40.55
CA GLU A 415 14.52 3.35 41.74
C GLU A 415 14.15 4.84 41.90
N ARG A 416 15.12 5.73 41.66
CA ARG A 416 14.92 7.19 41.70
C ARG A 416 13.98 7.68 40.61
N LEU A 417 14.05 7.13 39.40
CA LEU A 417 13.23 7.53 38.24
C LEU A 417 11.80 6.98 38.31
N LEU A 418 11.61 5.81 38.91
CA LEU A 418 10.29 5.26 39.21
C LEU A 418 9.66 5.96 40.42
N GLY A 419 10.47 6.35 41.40
CA GLY A 419 10.01 6.87 42.69
C GLY A 419 9.66 5.77 43.69
N GLU A 420 9.95 4.51 43.36
CA GLU A 420 9.67 3.32 44.17
C GLU A 420 10.59 2.15 43.78
N ASN A 421 10.61 1.11 44.61
CA ASN A 421 11.40 -0.09 44.34
C ASN A 421 10.79 -0.88 43.17
N PRO A 422 11.59 -1.22 42.13
CA PRO A 422 11.10 -2.02 41.03
C PRO A 422 10.69 -3.41 41.52
N MET A 423 9.62 -3.97 40.95
CA MET A 423 9.14 -5.32 41.31
C MET A 423 10.02 -6.44 40.76
N GLN A 424 10.76 -6.13 39.69
CA GLN A 424 11.57 -7.07 38.93
C GLN A 424 13.01 -6.55 38.92
N THR A 425 13.97 -7.46 38.80
CA THR A 425 15.37 -7.09 38.58
C THR A 425 15.64 -6.91 37.10
N VAL A 426 16.61 -6.06 36.77
CA VAL A 426 17.10 -5.94 35.38
C VAL A 426 17.57 -7.32 34.90
N PRO A 427 17.20 -7.75 33.67
CA PRO A 427 17.66 -9.01 33.11
C PRO A 427 19.19 -9.11 33.09
N VAL A 428 19.73 -10.25 33.51
CA VAL A 428 21.18 -10.47 33.75
C VAL A 428 22.00 -10.56 32.44
N GLY A 429 21.35 -10.55 31.27
CA GLY A 429 21.96 -10.86 29.97
C GLY A 429 22.59 -9.72 29.19
N GLY A 430 22.43 -8.46 29.62
CA GLY A 430 22.91 -7.29 28.87
C GLY A 430 22.31 -7.17 27.46
N PRO A 431 22.83 -6.25 26.61
CA PRO A 431 22.37 -6.08 25.25
C PRO A 431 22.98 -7.16 24.36
N TYR A 432 22.14 -7.83 23.56
CA TYR A 432 22.61 -8.81 22.59
C TYR A 432 23.40 -8.15 21.44
N GLN A 433 24.45 -8.83 20.99
CA GLN A 433 25.20 -8.46 19.80
C GLN A 433 24.78 -9.33 18.63
N LYS A 434 24.49 -8.68 17.49
CA LYS A 434 23.97 -9.33 16.30
C LYS A 434 24.93 -10.40 15.77
N ASP A 435 26.22 -10.07 15.62
CA ASP A 435 27.21 -10.97 15.02
C ASP A 435 27.44 -12.23 15.86
N ASP A 436 27.41 -12.10 17.19
CA ASP A 436 27.45 -13.24 18.12
C ASP A 436 26.24 -14.16 17.94
N LEU A 437 25.04 -13.59 17.77
CA LEU A 437 23.82 -14.36 17.52
C LEU A 437 23.85 -15.06 16.17
N VAL A 438 24.37 -14.40 15.11
CA VAL A 438 24.56 -15.03 13.79
C VAL A 438 25.50 -16.24 13.91
N SER A 439 26.62 -16.09 14.63
CA SER A 439 27.54 -17.20 14.90
C SER A 439 26.86 -18.34 15.66
N GLN A 440 26.07 -18.04 16.70
CA GLN A 440 25.33 -19.05 17.45
C GLN A 440 24.32 -19.81 16.59
N ILE A 441 23.58 -19.11 15.72
CA ILE A 441 22.60 -19.74 14.81
C ILE A 441 23.31 -20.64 13.79
N ASN A 442 24.42 -20.17 13.19
CA ASN A 442 25.18 -20.97 12.22
C ASN A 442 25.79 -22.23 12.84
N ASN A 443 26.17 -22.18 14.13
CA ASN A 443 26.68 -23.34 14.86
C ASN A 443 25.56 -24.27 15.37
N SER A 444 24.35 -23.76 15.55
CA SER A 444 23.22 -24.50 16.12
C SER A 444 21.89 -23.97 15.55
N PRO A 445 21.36 -24.57 14.47
CA PRO A 445 20.19 -24.04 13.77
C PRO A 445 18.92 -23.99 14.63
N GLU A 446 18.79 -24.88 15.63
CA GLU A 446 17.68 -24.87 16.60
C GLU A 446 17.63 -23.59 17.45
N ARG A 447 18.77 -22.90 17.62
CA ARG A 447 18.83 -21.62 18.36
C ARG A 447 17.98 -20.54 17.68
N ALA A 448 17.79 -20.61 16.36
CA ALA A 448 16.95 -19.66 15.64
C ALA A 448 15.50 -19.68 16.15
N GLU A 449 14.92 -20.85 16.41
CA GLU A 449 13.53 -20.95 16.89
C GLU A 449 13.34 -20.40 18.30
N GLN A 450 14.34 -20.60 19.17
CA GLN A 450 14.35 -20.04 20.52
C GLN A 450 14.41 -18.52 20.47
N LEU A 451 15.35 -17.97 19.69
CA LEU A 451 15.51 -16.54 19.49
C LEU A 451 14.26 -15.90 18.90
N ILE A 452 13.58 -16.57 17.96
CA ILE A 452 12.29 -16.10 17.42
C ILE A 452 11.21 -15.99 18.53
N GLY A 453 11.27 -16.83 19.57
CA GLY A 453 10.40 -16.70 20.75
C GLY A 453 10.75 -15.52 21.64
N GLU A 454 12.04 -15.19 21.71
CA GLU A 454 12.56 -14.07 22.49
C GLU A 454 12.28 -12.71 21.82
N ILE A 455 11.93 -12.64 20.51
CA ILE A 455 11.59 -11.37 19.82
C ILE A 455 10.42 -10.64 20.49
N GLU A 456 9.48 -11.38 21.07
CA GLU A 456 8.30 -10.82 21.73
C GLU A 456 8.59 -10.38 23.19
N SER A 457 9.81 -10.59 23.69
CA SER A 457 10.22 -10.14 25.02
C SER A 457 10.38 -8.62 25.08
N MET A 458 10.16 -8.03 26.27
CA MET A 458 10.25 -6.60 26.52
C MET A 458 11.59 -6.24 27.20
N GLU A 459 12.69 -6.79 26.68
CA GLU A 459 14.03 -6.69 27.31
C GLU A 459 14.99 -5.70 26.61
N GLY A 460 14.58 -5.10 25.49
CA GLY A 460 15.43 -4.24 24.68
C GLY A 460 16.22 -4.97 23.57
N ASN A 461 16.12 -6.30 23.48
CA ASN A 461 16.99 -7.13 22.64
C ASN A 461 16.42 -7.51 21.27
N ALA A 462 15.13 -7.24 21.02
CA ALA A 462 14.46 -7.68 19.79
C ALA A 462 15.16 -7.19 18.50
N GLY A 463 15.75 -6.00 18.50
CA GLY A 463 16.46 -5.45 17.33
C GLY A 463 17.67 -6.28 16.89
N ALA A 464 18.50 -6.72 17.85
CA ALA A 464 19.66 -7.57 17.58
C ALA A 464 19.24 -8.95 17.06
N ILE A 465 18.20 -9.53 17.67
CA ILE A 465 17.65 -10.83 17.27
C ILE A 465 17.09 -10.78 15.84
N VAL A 466 16.24 -9.79 15.55
CA VAL A 466 15.68 -9.59 14.20
C VAL A 466 16.81 -9.39 13.18
N GLY A 467 17.84 -8.62 13.54
CA GLY A 467 19.00 -8.42 12.69
C GLY A 467 19.75 -9.71 12.36
N ALA A 468 19.96 -10.58 13.36
CA ALA A 468 20.64 -11.86 13.17
C ALA A 468 19.80 -12.84 12.33
N ILE A 469 18.51 -12.98 12.64
CA ILE A 469 17.60 -13.88 11.91
C ILE A 469 17.48 -13.46 10.44
N THR A 470 17.32 -12.17 10.16
CA THR A 470 17.19 -11.69 8.77
C THR A 470 18.47 -11.85 7.96
N GLU A 471 19.64 -11.67 8.58
CA GLU A 471 20.92 -11.95 7.92
C GLU A 471 21.14 -13.44 7.65
N VAL A 472 20.83 -14.31 8.62
CA VAL A 472 20.91 -15.76 8.41
C VAL A 472 19.96 -16.19 7.29
N MET A 473 18.71 -15.71 7.28
CA MET A 473 17.77 -15.98 6.19
C MET A 473 18.31 -15.54 4.82
N PHE A 474 18.92 -14.35 4.75
CA PHE A 474 19.56 -13.87 3.52
C PHE A 474 20.70 -14.79 3.06
N ASN A 475 21.57 -15.20 3.98
CA ASN A 475 22.69 -16.10 3.69
C ASN A 475 22.21 -17.49 3.22
N LEU A 476 21.19 -18.06 3.88
CA LEU A 476 20.58 -19.34 3.50
C LEU A 476 19.94 -19.26 2.09
N CYS A 477 19.26 -18.17 1.77
CA CYS A 477 18.71 -17.95 0.42
C CYS A 477 19.82 -17.92 -0.66
N ASN A 478 20.93 -17.21 -0.38
CA ASN A 478 22.04 -17.11 -1.32
C ASN A 478 22.79 -18.43 -1.51
N GLN A 479 22.92 -19.21 -0.44
CA GLN A 479 23.54 -20.54 -0.46
C GLN A 479 22.59 -21.62 -1.01
N LYS A 480 21.30 -21.31 -1.17
CA LYS A 480 20.22 -22.26 -1.49
C LYS A 480 20.13 -23.42 -0.50
N GLU A 481 20.42 -23.14 0.78
CA GLU A 481 20.13 -24.08 1.86
C GLU A 481 18.67 -23.85 2.27
N THR A 482 17.80 -24.78 1.89
CA THR A 482 16.35 -24.64 1.97
C THR A 482 15.74 -25.34 3.19
N MET A 483 16.43 -26.34 3.74
CA MET A 483 15.98 -27.11 4.91
C MET A 483 16.03 -26.29 6.21
N THR A 484 17.14 -25.64 6.52
CA THR A 484 17.25 -24.78 7.70
C THR A 484 16.36 -23.54 7.52
N LEU A 485 16.30 -23.01 6.30
CA LEU A 485 15.44 -21.88 5.95
C LEU A 485 13.95 -22.20 6.17
N LYS A 486 13.51 -23.41 5.82
CA LYS A 486 12.15 -23.91 6.07
C LYS A 486 11.78 -23.81 7.55
N ASN A 487 12.63 -24.26 8.46
CA ASN A 487 12.35 -24.25 9.91
C ASN A 487 12.15 -22.82 10.42
N ILE A 488 13.02 -21.89 10.01
CA ILE A 488 12.87 -20.46 10.32
C ILE A 488 11.56 -19.91 9.76
N CYS A 489 11.24 -20.20 8.49
CA CYS A 489 10.00 -19.74 7.85
C CYS A 489 8.74 -20.30 8.51
N ASN A 490 8.78 -21.55 8.96
CA ASN A 490 7.69 -22.18 9.69
C ASN A 490 7.48 -21.55 11.07
N SER A 491 8.55 -21.30 11.82
CA SER A 491 8.47 -20.63 13.12
C SER A 491 7.89 -19.21 12.99
N LEU A 492 8.34 -18.44 12.00
CA LEU A 492 7.87 -17.08 11.74
C LEU A 492 6.42 -17.02 11.24
N SER A 493 6.05 -17.87 10.28
CA SER A 493 4.70 -17.85 9.67
C SER A 493 3.59 -18.15 10.68
N ARG A 494 3.91 -18.89 11.75
CA ARG A 494 2.99 -19.25 12.84
C ARG A 494 2.84 -18.16 13.91
N ARG A 495 3.65 -17.08 13.86
CA ARG A 495 3.68 -16.02 14.87
C ARG A 495 3.45 -14.63 14.26
N PRO A 496 2.18 -14.24 14.00
CA PRO A 496 1.90 -12.96 13.34
C PRO A 496 2.33 -11.72 14.14
N GLN A 497 2.40 -11.80 15.47
CA GLN A 497 2.86 -10.69 16.32
C GLN A 497 4.37 -10.45 16.18
N THR A 498 5.17 -11.51 16.20
CA THR A 498 6.61 -11.47 15.88
C THR A 498 6.88 -10.75 14.54
N LEU A 499 6.05 -11.00 13.51
CA LEU A 499 6.20 -10.32 12.22
C LEU A 499 5.98 -8.80 12.33
N ASP A 500 5.10 -8.34 13.22
CA ASP A 500 4.88 -6.92 13.44
C ASP A 500 6.14 -6.29 14.07
N VAL A 501 6.79 -7.01 14.99
CA VAL A 501 8.05 -6.57 15.63
C VAL A 501 9.19 -6.51 14.62
N ILE A 502 9.30 -7.51 13.72
CA ILE A 502 10.31 -7.50 12.64
C ILE A 502 10.22 -6.20 11.83
N LEU A 503 9.01 -5.75 11.51
CA LEU A 503 8.79 -4.53 10.73
C LEU A 503 9.11 -3.22 11.48
N LEU A 504 9.42 -3.26 12.77
CA LEU A 504 10.01 -2.12 13.49
C LEU A 504 11.51 -1.95 13.21
N PHE A 505 12.20 -3.01 12.78
CA PHE A 505 13.66 -3.05 12.61
C PHE A 505 14.11 -3.33 11.19
N ARG A 506 13.26 -3.91 10.35
CA ARG A 506 13.56 -4.29 8.96
C ARG A 506 12.40 -3.94 8.05
N THR A 507 12.71 -3.50 6.85
CA THR A 507 11.70 -3.20 5.83
C THR A 507 11.15 -4.50 5.24
N THR A 508 9.93 -4.46 4.69
CA THR A 508 9.33 -5.63 4.01
C THR A 508 10.22 -6.16 2.88
N LYS A 509 10.87 -5.25 2.14
CA LYS A 509 11.78 -5.59 1.06
C LYS A 509 13.01 -6.35 1.55
N GLN A 510 13.65 -5.90 2.64
CA GLN A 510 14.83 -6.57 3.22
C GLN A 510 14.54 -8.02 3.64
N VAL A 511 13.32 -8.30 4.11
CA VAL A 511 12.91 -9.65 4.53
C VAL A 511 12.48 -10.50 3.33
N LEU A 512 11.68 -9.94 2.42
CA LEU A 512 10.98 -10.72 1.40
C LEU A 512 11.75 -10.86 0.09
N GLN A 513 12.57 -9.89 -0.32
CA GLN A 513 13.27 -9.93 -1.60
C GLN A 513 14.14 -11.19 -1.78
N PRO A 514 14.92 -11.64 -0.76
CA PRO A 514 15.72 -12.86 -0.89
C PRO A 514 14.86 -14.11 -1.06
N LEU A 515 13.78 -14.22 -0.27
CA LEU A 515 12.81 -15.33 -0.35
C LEU A 515 12.11 -15.36 -1.71
N CYS A 516 11.68 -14.20 -2.20
CA CYS A 516 11.01 -14.08 -3.49
C CYS A 516 11.94 -14.49 -4.64
N THR A 517 13.21 -14.07 -4.58
CA THR A 517 14.23 -14.43 -5.59
C THR A 517 14.52 -15.93 -5.58
N LEU A 518 14.60 -16.55 -4.40
CA LEU A 518 14.77 -17.99 -4.25
C LEU A 518 13.59 -18.77 -4.83
N LEU A 519 12.35 -18.36 -4.51
CA LEU A 519 11.13 -19.00 -5.02
C LEU A 519 10.97 -18.84 -6.53
N ASP A 520 11.34 -17.69 -7.10
CA ASP A 520 11.30 -17.46 -8.55
C ASP A 520 12.34 -18.28 -9.31
N SER A 521 13.53 -18.48 -8.71
CA SER A 521 14.65 -19.23 -9.30
C SER A 521 14.75 -20.67 -8.83
N TRP A 522 13.66 -21.20 -8.25
CA TRP A 522 13.61 -22.54 -7.67
C TRP A 522 13.98 -23.61 -8.70
N ARG A 523 14.90 -24.50 -8.33
CA ARG A 523 15.33 -25.64 -9.13
C ARG A 523 15.53 -26.82 -8.18
N TRP A 524 15.02 -27.99 -8.54
CA TRP A 524 15.31 -29.25 -7.87
C TRP A 524 15.89 -30.23 -8.88
N ASP A 525 16.76 -31.15 -8.41
CA ASP A 525 17.29 -32.22 -9.26
C ASP A 525 16.27 -33.35 -9.34
N GLU A 526 15.85 -33.71 -10.56
CA GLU A 526 14.92 -34.81 -10.82
C GLU A 526 15.51 -36.19 -10.40
N ASP A 527 16.83 -36.27 -10.20
CA ASP A 527 17.57 -37.46 -9.78
C ASP A 527 17.64 -37.65 -8.24
N GLN A 528 17.06 -36.73 -7.46
CA GLN A 528 16.95 -36.90 -6.01
C GLN A 528 15.94 -38.01 -5.68
N GLY A 529 16.29 -38.90 -4.75
CA GLY A 529 15.48 -40.08 -4.44
C GLY A 529 14.16 -39.79 -3.70
N GLU A 530 14.02 -38.62 -3.07
CA GLU A 530 12.81 -38.18 -2.35
C GLU A 530 12.47 -36.72 -2.74
N ASN A 531 11.29 -36.50 -3.33
CA ASN A 531 10.81 -35.23 -3.85
C ASN A 531 9.77 -34.58 -2.93
N GLN A 532 9.19 -35.33 -1.98
CA GLN A 532 8.30 -34.78 -0.95
C GLN A 532 8.95 -33.65 -0.13
N PRO A 533 10.22 -33.73 0.32
CA PRO A 533 10.86 -32.63 1.04
C PRO A 533 10.96 -31.34 0.21
N VAL A 534 11.13 -31.44 -1.11
CA VAL A 534 11.17 -30.29 -2.03
C VAL A 534 9.86 -29.50 -1.97
N TYR A 535 8.71 -30.19 -1.93
CA TYR A 535 7.40 -29.56 -1.77
C TYR A 535 7.22 -28.92 -0.40
N ASP A 536 7.69 -29.59 0.64
CA ASP A 536 7.58 -29.13 2.03
C ASP A 536 8.40 -27.87 2.29
N GLU A 537 9.66 -27.86 1.84
CA GLU A 537 10.55 -26.71 1.91
C GLU A 537 10.00 -25.53 1.10
N PHE A 538 9.61 -25.76 -0.16
CA PHE A 538 9.02 -24.74 -1.02
C PHE A 538 7.74 -24.15 -0.40
N GLY A 539 6.83 -25.02 0.06
CA GLY A 539 5.55 -24.64 0.64
C GLY A 539 5.71 -23.80 1.91
N SER A 540 6.65 -24.17 2.78
CA SER A 540 6.92 -23.44 4.03
C SER A 540 7.50 -22.04 3.78
N ILE A 541 8.44 -21.92 2.83
CA ILE A 541 9.02 -20.62 2.43
C ILE A 541 7.94 -19.74 1.78
N LEU A 542 7.16 -20.33 0.86
CA LEU A 542 6.05 -19.64 0.21
C LEU A 542 4.99 -19.18 1.22
N LEU A 543 4.67 -20.00 2.23
CA LEU A 543 3.70 -19.64 3.26
C LEU A 543 4.11 -18.37 4.00
N LEU A 544 5.38 -18.22 4.38
CA LEU A 544 5.86 -16.98 5.01
C LEU A 544 5.64 -15.76 4.10
N VAL A 545 5.96 -15.89 2.81
CA VAL A 545 5.74 -14.82 1.82
C VAL A 545 4.25 -14.46 1.71
N LEU A 546 3.37 -15.47 1.67
CA LEU A 546 1.90 -15.26 1.63
C LEU A 546 1.39 -14.62 2.94
N VAL A 547 1.92 -15.02 4.10
CA VAL A 547 1.58 -14.40 5.39
C VAL A 547 1.89 -12.90 5.36
N PHE A 548 3.08 -12.48 4.93
CA PHE A 548 3.40 -11.06 4.80
C PHE A 548 2.49 -10.34 3.79
N LYS A 549 2.29 -10.92 2.61
CA LYS A 549 1.44 -10.36 1.55
C LYS A 549 0.04 -10.05 2.05
N TYR A 550 -0.62 -11.02 2.68
CA TYR A 550 -2.03 -10.91 3.08
C TYR A 550 -2.22 -10.23 4.44
N ARG A 551 -1.25 -10.31 5.36
CA ARG A 551 -1.30 -9.60 6.65
C ARG A 551 -1.25 -8.09 6.46
N TYR A 552 -0.34 -7.62 5.62
CA TYR A 552 -0.01 -6.19 5.46
C TYR A 552 -0.50 -5.57 4.16
N ASP A 553 -1.19 -6.33 3.31
CA ASP A 553 -1.68 -5.91 2.00
C ASP A 553 -0.56 -5.33 1.10
N LEU A 554 0.54 -6.08 0.97
CA LEU A 554 1.75 -5.61 0.29
C LEU A 554 1.56 -5.54 -1.23
N SER A 555 2.09 -4.49 -1.86
CA SER A 555 2.24 -4.45 -3.32
C SER A 555 3.44 -5.31 -3.76
N PRO A 556 3.55 -5.67 -5.06
CA PRO A 556 4.75 -6.36 -5.55
C PRO A 556 6.06 -5.60 -5.31
N ALA A 557 6.00 -4.25 -5.36
CA ALA A 557 7.15 -3.40 -5.08
C ALA A 557 7.58 -3.49 -3.60
N ASP A 558 6.63 -3.57 -2.66
CA ASP A 558 6.91 -3.75 -1.23
C ASP A 558 7.60 -5.09 -0.93
N MET A 559 7.36 -6.11 -1.77
CA MET A 559 7.97 -7.45 -1.67
C MET A 559 9.35 -7.52 -2.33
N GLY A 560 9.78 -6.47 -3.04
CA GLY A 560 11.03 -6.47 -3.80
C GLY A 560 10.97 -7.22 -5.13
N ILE A 561 9.77 -7.43 -5.69
CA ILE A 561 9.62 -8.11 -6.98
C ILE A 561 9.78 -7.09 -8.11
N SER A 562 10.89 -7.21 -8.84
CA SER A 562 11.23 -6.31 -9.96
C SER A 562 10.95 -6.89 -11.34
N SER A 563 10.78 -8.21 -11.46
CA SER A 563 10.57 -8.90 -12.75
C SER A 563 9.08 -9.11 -13.04
N ASN A 564 8.62 -8.63 -14.20
CA ASN A 564 7.24 -8.86 -14.68
C ASN A 564 6.95 -10.33 -15.01
N ASP A 565 7.97 -11.19 -15.14
CA ASP A 565 7.82 -12.62 -15.44
C ASP A 565 7.90 -13.51 -14.19
N SER A 566 8.01 -12.89 -13.00
CA SER A 566 8.06 -13.56 -11.70
C SER A 566 6.94 -14.60 -11.52
N PHE A 567 7.29 -15.78 -11.01
CA PHE A 567 6.34 -16.82 -10.65
C PHE A 567 5.38 -16.31 -9.57
N LEU A 568 5.90 -15.60 -8.57
CA LEU A 568 5.08 -15.06 -7.48
C LEU A 568 4.05 -14.05 -7.96
N LEU A 569 4.38 -13.19 -8.94
CA LEU A 569 3.39 -12.32 -9.56
C LEU A 569 2.26 -13.12 -10.23
N LYS A 570 2.62 -14.13 -11.02
CA LYS A 570 1.64 -15.00 -11.68
C LYS A 570 0.77 -15.74 -10.66
N LEU A 571 1.36 -16.20 -9.56
CA LEU A 571 0.65 -16.87 -8.47
C LEU A 571 -0.34 -15.90 -7.79
N LEU A 572 0.12 -14.72 -7.38
CA LEU A 572 -0.73 -13.74 -6.70
C LEU A 572 -1.88 -13.22 -7.57
N ASP A 573 -1.67 -13.08 -8.88
CA ASP A 573 -2.69 -12.58 -9.80
C ASP A 573 -3.65 -13.68 -10.30
N ARG A 574 -3.17 -14.91 -10.51
CA ARG A 574 -3.92 -15.95 -11.24
C ARG A 574 -4.18 -17.23 -10.46
N ALA A 575 -3.51 -17.51 -9.34
CA ALA A 575 -3.59 -18.83 -8.71
C ALA A 575 -5.02 -19.18 -8.27
N SER A 576 -5.80 -18.21 -7.83
CA SER A 576 -7.20 -18.40 -7.41
C SER A 576 -8.21 -18.32 -8.57
N CYS A 577 -7.75 -18.36 -9.82
CA CYS A 577 -8.58 -18.41 -11.02
C CYS A 577 -8.44 -19.78 -11.69
N SER A 578 -9.54 -20.53 -11.82
CA SER A 578 -9.53 -21.79 -12.58
C SER A 578 -9.39 -21.53 -14.08
N GLN A 579 -8.67 -22.41 -14.77
CA GLN A 579 -8.48 -22.36 -16.21
C GLN A 579 -9.31 -23.44 -16.90
N LYS A 580 -9.78 -23.16 -18.12
CA LYS A 580 -10.46 -24.19 -18.91
C LYS A 580 -9.46 -25.24 -19.38
N LEU A 581 -9.87 -26.51 -19.42
CA LEU A 581 -9.03 -27.61 -19.90
C LEU A 581 -8.45 -27.38 -21.31
N THR A 582 -9.19 -26.67 -22.17
CA THR A 582 -8.74 -26.31 -23.53
C THR A 582 -7.65 -25.25 -23.57
N GLU A 583 -7.47 -24.50 -22.48
CA GLU A 583 -6.49 -23.41 -22.36
C GLU A 583 -5.21 -23.89 -21.66
N LEU A 584 -5.22 -25.08 -21.06
CA LEU A 584 -4.04 -25.72 -20.47
C LEU A 584 -3.11 -26.27 -21.54
N SER A 585 -1.80 -26.17 -21.32
CA SER A 585 -0.80 -26.86 -22.15
C SER A 585 -0.92 -28.39 -22.02
N GLU A 586 -0.31 -29.12 -22.97
CA GLU A 586 -0.30 -30.59 -22.94
C GLU A 586 0.35 -31.14 -21.67
N LYS A 587 1.46 -30.53 -21.22
CA LYS A 587 2.11 -30.86 -19.94
C LYS A 587 1.17 -30.62 -18.76
N GLN A 588 0.59 -29.42 -18.66
CA GLN A 588 -0.32 -29.07 -17.56
C GLN A 588 -1.56 -29.97 -17.50
N ASN A 589 -2.11 -30.36 -18.65
CA ASN A 589 -3.22 -31.32 -18.72
C ASN A 589 -2.81 -32.70 -18.21
N LYS A 590 -1.60 -33.16 -18.56
CA LYS A 590 -1.05 -34.43 -18.08
C LYS A 590 -0.83 -34.39 -16.56
N ASP A 591 -0.21 -33.33 -16.06
CA ASP A 591 0.09 -33.16 -14.63
C ASP A 591 -1.20 -33.06 -13.81
N LEU A 592 -2.18 -32.28 -14.26
CA LEU A 592 -3.50 -32.19 -13.64
C LEU A 592 -4.19 -33.55 -13.56
N GLY A 593 -4.18 -34.32 -14.66
CA GLY A 593 -4.73 -35.67 -14.69
C GLY A 593 -4.03 -36.63 -13.74
N ALA A 594 -2.71 -36.52 -13.61
CA ALA A 594 -1.91 -37.33 -12.69
C ALA A 594 -2.24 -37.01 -11.22
N TRP A 595 -2.32 -35.72 -10.86
CA TRP A 595 -2.73 -35.29 -9.51
C TRP A 595 -4.15 -35.72 -9.15
N ILE A 596 -5.13 -35.59 -10.08
CA ILE A 596 -6.50 -36.09 -9.86
C ILE A 596 -6.50 -37.61 -9.66
N GLY A 597 -5.71 -38.34 -10.45
CA GLY A 597 -5.57 -39.79 -10.31
C GLY A 597 -5.00 -40.19 -8.94
N ALA A 598 -3.98 -39.49 -8.46
CA ALA A 598 -3.38 -39.78 -7.15
C ALA A 598 -4.31 -39.46 -5.98
N LEU A 599 -5.03 -38.34 -6.03
CA LEU A 599 -5.88 -37.91 -4.92
C LEU A 599 -7.15 -38.76 -4.77
N PHE A 600 -7.74 -39.21 -5.88
CA PHE A 600 -9.08 -39.81 -5.85
C PHE A 600 -9.16 -41.27 -6.33
N ILE A 601 -8.12 -41.79 -7.01
CA ILE A 601 -8.15 -43.13 -7.61
C ILE A 601 -7.08 -44.05 -7.00
N ALA A 602 -5.89 -43.54 -6.73
CA ALA A 602 -4.79 -44.31 -6.14
C ALA A 602 -4.83 -44.30 -4.60
N GLU A 603 -4.17 -45.28 -3.97
CA GLU A 603 -3.94 -45.30 -2.51
C GLU A 603 -2.79 -44.35 -2.13
N GLY A 604 -2.94 -43.06 -2.46
CA GLY A 604 -2.04 -41.98 -2.06
C GLY A 604 -1.20 -41.36 -3.18
N ILE A 605 -0.43 -40.34 -2.78
CA ILE A 605 0.41 -39.54 -3.68
C ILE A 605 1.75 -40.26 -3.87
N ASN A 606 2.08 -40.61 -5.11
CA ASN A 606 3.32 -41.30 -5.43
C ASN A 606 4.46 -40.31 -5.77
N GLU A 607 5.69 -40.81 -5.65
CA GLU A 607 6.92 -40.07 -5.91
C GLU A 607 7.06 -39.61 -7.38
N GLU A 608 6.52 -40.38 -8.32
CA GLU A 608 6.57 -40.11 -9.76
C GLU A 608 5.79 -38.84 -10.16
N ILE A 609 4.70 -38.52 -9.46
CA ILE A 609 3.95 -37.27 -9.71
C ILE A 609 4.75 -36.07 -9.21
N MET A 610 5.40 -36.21 -8.05
CA MET A 610 6.21 -35.12 -7.47
C MET A 610 7.50 -34.86 -8.25
N SER A 611 8.07 -35.86 -8.92
CA SER A 611 9.25 -35.66 -9.77
C SER A 611 8.93 -34.98 -11.10
N THR A 612 7.73 -35.24 -11.66
CA THR A 612 7.33 -34.74 -12.99
C THR A 612 6.66 -33.36 -12.96
N CYS A 613 5.97 -33.05 -11.87
CA CYS A 613 5.32 -31.76 -11.62
C CYS A 613 6.13 -30.98 -10.60
N SER A 614 6.52 -29.75 -10.92
CA SER A 614 7.19 -28.87 -9.96
C SER A 614 6.24 -28.34 -8.89
N PRO A 615 6.74 -27.95 -7.70
CA PRO A 615 5.91 -27.20 -6.74
C PRO A 615 5.31 -25.94 -7.38
N GLN A 616 6.07 -25.20 -8.19
CA GLN A 616 5.57 -24.00 -8.88
C GLN A 616 4.38 -24.33 -9.81
N GLU A 617 4.49 -25.39 -10.61
CA GLU A 617 3.43 -25.84 -11.52
C GLU A 617 2.22 -26.36 -10.75
N PHE A 618 2.43 -27.14 -9.70
CA PHE A 618 1.37 -27.64 -8.83
C PHE A 618 0.52 -26.51 -8.29
N TYR A 619 1.12 -25.47 -7.68
CA TYR A 619 0.38 -24.34 -7.11
C TYR A 619 -0.44 -23.57 -8.16
N MET A 620 0.00 -23.54 -9.42
CA MET A 620 -0.77 -22.95 -10.53
C MET A 620 -1.95 -23.81 -10.99
N LEU A 621 -1.93 -25.11 -10.70
CA LEU A 621 -3.00 -26.05 -11.06
C LEU A 621 -4.05 -26.22 -9.96
N VAL A 622 -3.76 -25.87 -8.70
CA VAL A 622 -4.64 -26.08 -7.52
C VAL A 622 -6.08 -25.62 -7.76
N ALA A 623 -6.31 -24.39 -8.23
CA ALA A 623 -7.68 -23.90 -8.47
C ALA A 623 -8.43 -24.72 -9.53
N THR A 624 -7.73 -25.15 -10.59
CA THR A 624 -8.32 -25.98 -11.65
C THR A 624 -8.57 -27.41 -11.16
N LEU A 625 -7.70 -27.95 -10.29
CA LEU A 625 -7.91 -29.23 -9.63
C LEU A 625 -9.20 -29.22 -8.80
N PHE A 626 -9.43 -28.16 -8.02
CA PHE A 626 -10.67 -28.00 -7.26
C PHE A 626 -11.90 -27.88 -8.17
N ASP A 627 -11.82 -27.04 -9.21
CA ASP A 627 -12.89 -26.86 -10.20
C ASP A 627 -13.33 -28.18 -10.85
N GLN A 628 -12.37 -28.98 -11.33
CA GLN A 628 -12.68 -30.26 -11.97
C GLN A 628 -13.20 -31.31 -10.98
N SER A 629 -12.65 -31.35 -9.76
CA SER A 629 -13.04 -32.33 -8.73
C SER A 629 -14.44 -32.05 -8.19
N LEU A 630 -14.77 -30.78 -7.93
CA LEU A 630 -16.11 -30.37 -7.52
C LEU A 630 -17.13 -30.58 -8.64
N GLY A 631 -16.81 -30.18 -9.87
CA GLY A 631 -17.70 -30.42 -11.02
C GLY A 631 -17.97 -31.91 -11.27
N ALA A 632 -17.00 -32.79 -11.01
CA ALA A 632 -17.21 -34.25 -11.05
C ALA A 632 -18.17 -34.73 -9.95
N CYS A 633 -18.07 -34.18 -8.74
CA CYS A 633 -18.97 -34.51 -7.64
C CYS A 633 -20.40 -33.98 -7.86
N GLU A 634 -20.54 -32.72 -8.28
CA GLU A 634 -21.84 -32.10 -8.60
C GLU A 634 -22.56 -32.79 -9.76
N SER A 635 -21.81 -33.33 -10.72
CA SER A 635 -22.37 -34.15 -11.82
C SER A 635 -22.64 -35.60 -11.44
N GLY A 636 -22.43 -35.99 -10.17
CA GLY A 636 -22.68 -37.32 -9.65
C GLY A 636 -21.71 -38.40 -10.15
N LYS A 637 -20.56 -38.00 -10.72
CA LYS A 637 -19.51 -38.92 -11.18
C LYS A 637 -18.60 -39.41 -10.05
N MET A 638 -18.60 -38.69 -8.93
CA MET A 638 -17.85 -39.00 -7.71
C MET A 638 -18.73 -38.67 -6.50
N ASP A 639 -18.75 -39.52 -5.48
CA ASP A 639 -19.47 -39.24 -4.24
C ASP A 639 -18.69 -38.27 -3.33
N PHE A 640 -19.39 -37.66 -2.38
CA PHE A 640 -18.80 -36.66 -1.49
C PHE A 640 -17.74 -37.23 -0.54
N GLU A 641 -17.85 -38.49 -0.10
CA GLU A 641 -16.85 -39.08 0.81
C GLU A 641 -15.52 -39.29 0.08
N THR A 642 -15.57 -39.67 -1.20
CA THR A 642 -14.37 -39.78 -2.05
C THR A 642 -13.77 -38.39 -2.31
N LEU A 643 -14.58 -37.36 -2.57
CA LEU A 643 -14.11 -35.97 -2.70
C LEU A 643 -13.42 -35.51 -1.41
N LYS A 644 -14.06 -35.75 -0.26
CA LYS A 644 -13.55 -35.37 1.06
C LYS A 644 -12.24 -36.10 1.36
N GLY A 645 -12.19 -37.42 1.18
CA GLY A 645 -10.99 -38.23 1.42
C GLY A 645 -9.81 -37.81 0.53
N GLY A 646 -10.05 -37.49 -0.74
CA GLY A 646 -8.99 -37.01 -1.62
C GLY A 646 -8.44 -35.64 -1.21
N PHE A 647 -9.30 -34.73 -0.75
CA PHE A 647 -8.85 -33.44 -0.22
C PHE A 647 -8.21 -33.52 1.17
N GLU A 648 -8.41 -34.59 1.93
CA GLU A 648 -7.69 -34.80 3.20
C GLU A 648 -6.18 -34.94 2.98
N TYR A 649 -5.71 -35.44 1.83
CA TYR A 649 -4.28 -35.45 1.48
C TYR A 649 -3.68 -34.04 1.35
N LEU A 650 -4.49 -33.02 1.05
CA LEU A 650 -4.02 -31.62 1.01
C LEU A 650 -3.84 -31.02 2.40
N LEU A 651 -4.27 -31.71 3.47
CA LEU A 651 -4.03 -31.33 4.87
C LEU A 651 -2.69 -31.89 5.40
N GLU A 652 -1.93 -32.60 4.58
CA GLU A 652 -0.55 -32.98 4.91
C GLU A 652 0.37 -31.74 4.90
N PRO A 653 1.32 -31.60 5.84
CA PRO A 653 2.14 -30.39 6.00
C PRO A 653 2.74 -29.82 4.72
N PHE A 654 3.21 -30.68 3.81
CA PHE A 654 3.92 -30.30 2.59
C PHE A 654 3.00 -29.74 1.48
N LEU A 655 1.69 -30.06 1.50
CA LEU A 655 0.70 -29.50 0.56
C LEU A 655 -0.19 -28.45 1.19
N LEU A 656 -0.26 -28.41 2.52
CA LEU A 656 -1.18 -27.54 3.26
C LEU A 656 -1.14 -26.07 2.82
N PRO A 657 0.02 -25.44 2.55
CA PRO A 657 0.04 -24.04 2.12
C PRO A 657 -0.69 -23.78 0.79
N SER A 658 -0.89 -24.81 -0.06
CA SER A 658 -1.71 -24.72 -1.28
C SER A 658 -3.18 -24.39 -0.99
N LEU A 659 -3.67 -24.69 0.22
CA LEU A 659 -5.04 -24.37 0.63
C LEU A 659 -5.30 -22.86 0.70
N VAL A 660 -4.28 -22.00 0.78
CA VAL A 660 -4.47 -20.56 0.62
C VAL A 660 -5.09 -20.25 -0.74
N VAL A 661 -4.60 -20.89 -1.80
CA VAL A 661 -5.13 -20.76 -3.16
C VAL A 661 -6.49 -21.42 -3.28
N ALA A 662 -6.61 -22.65 -2.79
CA ALA A 662 -7.83 -23.45 -2.92
C ALA A 662 -9.03 -22.82 -2.20
N LEU A 663 -8.85 -22.40 -0.94
CA LEU A 663 -9.93 -21.78 -0.15
C LEU A 663 -10.33 -20.42 -0.73
N THR A 664 -9.37 -19.63 -1.24
CA THR A 664 -9.68 -18.37 -1.91
C THR A 664 -10.51 -18.61 -3.18
N TRP A 665 -10.14 -19.59 -4.00
CA TRP A 665 -10.93 -19.97 -5.18
C TRP A 665 -12.31 -20.50 -4.77
N LEU A 666 -12.40 -21.36 -3.75
CA LEU A 666 -13.66 -21.96 -3.29
C LEU A 666 -14.62 -20.90 -2.76
N GLY A 667 -14.13 -19.92 -2.00
CA GLY A 667 -14.89 -18.76 -1.57
C GLY A 667 -15.42 -17.94 -2.73
N ASN A 668 -14.56 -17.65 -3.72
CA ASN A 668 -14.97 -16.96 -4.95
C ASN A 668 -16.02 -17.75 -5.73
N HIS A 669 -15.85 -19.07 -5.85
CA HIS A 669 -16.78 -19.95 -6.56
C HIS A 669 -18.16 -19.97 -5.87
N ILE A 670 -18.20 -20.12 -4.55
CA ILE A 670 -19.44 -20.05 -3.75
C ILE A 670 -20.10 -18.67 -3.90
N TRP A 671 -19.31 -17.59 -3.88
CA TRP A 671 -19.81 -16.23 -4.01
C TRP A 671 -20.40 -15.94 -5.41
N GLN A 672 -19.78 -16.48 -6.47
CA GLN A 672 -20.23 -16.30 -7.85
C GLN A 672 -21.38 -17.22 -8.25
N SER A 673 -21.56 -18.36 -7.58
CA SER A 673 -22.59 -19.34 -7.91
C SER A 673 -23.99 -18.75 -7.72
N GLU A 674 -24.82 -18.80 -8.78
CA GLU A 674 -26.24 -18.47 -8.71
C GLU A 674 -27.10 -19.66 -8.24
N THR A 675 -26.55 -20.87 -8.40
CA THR A 675 -27.13 -22.16 -8.03
C THR A 675 -26.86 -22.50 -6.56
N GLU A 676 -27.59 -23.49 -6.02
CA GLU A 676 -27.49 -23.90 -4.61
C GLU A 676 -26.10 -24.50 -4.30
N PRO A 677 -25.26 -23.85 -3.47
CA PRO A 677 -23.86 -24.26 -3.29
C PRO A 677 -23.69 -25.31 -2.17
N GLU A 678 -24.55 -26.33 -2.11
CA GLU A 678 -24.54 -27.31 -1.00
C GLU A 678 -23.23 -28.11 -0.95
N ILE A 679 -22.80 -28.69 -2.08
CA ILE A 679 -21.56 -29.48 -2.15
C ILE A 679 -20.33 -28.59 -1.88
N PRO A 680 -20.15 -27.43 -2.56
CA PRO A 680 -19.06 -26.50 -2.25
C PRO A 680 -19.01 -26.04 -0.79
N LEU A 681 -20.16 -25.78 -0.14
CA LEU A 681 -20.21 -25.40 1.28
C LEU A 681 -19.78 -26.53 2.20
N LYS A 682 -20.21 -27.78 1.93
CA LYS A 682 -19.78 -28.95 2.71
C LYS A 682 -18.28 -29.21 2.56
N THR A 683 -17.75 -29.07 1.34
CA THR A 683 -16.30 -29.15 1.06
C THR A 683 -15.53 -28.06 1.80
N LEU A 684 -16.04 -26.82 1.79
CA LEU A 684 -15.42 -25.71 2.51
C LEU A 684 -15.39 -26.00 4.02
N PHE A 685 -16.51 -26.49 4.58
CA PHE A 685 -16.60 -26.84 5.99
C PHE A 685 -15.61 -27.96 6.38
N SER A 686 -15.48 -29.01 5.56
CA SER A 686 -14.52 -30.10 5.85
C SER A 686 -13.06 -29.64 5.83
N LEU A 687 -12.72 -28.64 5.02
CA LEU A 687 -11.37 -28.08 4.96
C LEU A 687 -11.09 -27.05 6.06
N ILE A 688 -12.11 -26.30 6.51
CA ILE A 688 -11.97 -25.36 7.64
C ILE A 688 -11.95 -26.10 8.98
N LYS A 689 -12.71 -27.17 9.12
CA LYS A 689 -12.82 -27.97 10.34
C LYS A 689 -12.59 -29.46 10.03
N PRO A 690 -11.35 -29.86 9.75
CA PRO A 690 -11.03 -31.26 9.46
C PRO A 690 -11.25 -32.15 10.69
N SER A 691 -11.61 -33.42 10.46
CA SER A 691 -11.88 -34.40 11.52
C SER A 691 -10.64 -34.84 12.29
N SER A 692 -9.47 -34.79 11.66
CA SER A 692 -8.20 -35.24 12.23
C SER A 692 -7.06 -34.39 11.70
N ILE A 693 -6.59 -33.44 12.51
CA ILE A 693 -5.39 -32.66 12.26
C ILE A 693 -4.69 -32.40 13.60
N SER A 694 -3.36 -32.54 13.65
CA SER A 694 -2.59 -32.41 14.89
C SER A 694 -1.18 -31.91 14.63
N GLY A 695 -0.52 -31.45 15.69
CA GLY A 695 0.90 -31.09 15.67
C GLY A 695 1.21 -29.99 14.66
N GLU A 696 2.22 -30.24 13.82
CA GLU A 696 2.70 -29.28 12.82
C GLU A 696 1.62 -28.90 11.79
N ALA A 697 0.89 -29.89 11.25
CA ALA A 697 -0.17 -29.66 10.28
C ALA A 697 -1.24 -28.69 10.83
N GLN A 698 -1.62 -28.83 12.10
CA GLN A 698 -2.60 -27.95 12.75
C GLN A 698 -2.10 -26.51 12.84
N ALA A 699 -0.81 -26.31 13.12
CA ALA A 699 -0.22 -24.98 13.20
C ALA A 699 -0.16 -24.30 11.83
N ILE A 700 0.22 -25.03 10.78
CA ILE A 700 0.22 -24.54 9.39
C ILE A 700 -1.22 -24.22 8.95
N HIS A 701 -2.18 -25.09 9.29
CA HIS A 701 -3.60 -24.91 8.96
C HIS A 701 -4.18 -23.64 9.58
N LYS A 702 -3.87 -23.40 10.85
CA LYS A 702 -4.21 -22.13 11.51
C LYS A 702 -3.64 -20.92 10.77
N THR A 703 -2.42 -21.00 10.25
CA THR A 703 -1.82 -19.93 9.43
C THR A 703 -2.56 -19.74 8.10
N VAL A 704 -2.95 -20.82 7.43
CA VAL A 704 -3.77 -20.75 6.20
C VAL A 704 -5.14 -20.13 6.46
N LEU A 705 -5.81 -20.50 7.55
CA LEU A 705 -7.10 -19.91 7.94
C LEU A 705 -6.95 -18.44 8.30
N ASN A 706 -5.89 -18.05 9.01
CA ASN A 706 -5.57 -16.64 9.27
C ASN A 706 -5.54 -15.80 7.98
N ILE A 707 -4.94 -16.33 6.91
CA ILE A 707 -4.85 -15.64 5.61
C ILE A 707 -6.23 -15.51 4.94
N THR A 708 -7.02 -16.58 4.95
CA THR A 708 -8.24 -16.72 4.13
C THR A 708 -9.53 -16.32 4.84
N ALA A 709 -9.52 -16.21 6.18
CA ALA A 709 -10.73 -16.03 6.99
C ALA A 709 -11.54 -14.78 6.63
N ARG A 710 -10.92 -13.60 6.51
CA ARG A 710 -11.67 -12.37 6.24
C ARG A 710 -12.34 -12.34 4.86
N PRO A 711 -11.64 -12.66 3.74
CA PRO A 711 -12.30 -12.81 2.44
C PRO A 711 -13.47 -13.79 2.47
N LEU A 712 -13.28 -14.97 3.09
CA LEU A 712 -14.32 -15.99 3.21
C LEU A 712 -15.52 -15.48 4.02
N GLU A 713 -15.28 -14.82 5.15
CA GLU A 713 -16.32 -14.25 6.00
C GLU A 713 -17.18 -13.22 5.24
N GLU A 714 -16.54 -12.27 4.54
CA GLU A 714 -17.22 -11.24 3.75
C GLU A 714 -18.07 -11.88 2.64
N GLN A 715 -17.50 -12.83 1.90
CA GLN A 715 -18.18 -13.56 0.83
C GLN A 715 -19.37 -14.37 1.35
N LEU A 716 -19.21 -15.10 2.44
CA LEU A 716 -20.25 -15.93 3.04
C LEU A 716 -21.37 -15.09 3.67
N LYS A 717 -21.05 -13.95 4.29
CA LYS A 717 -22.07 -13.00 4.80
C LYS A 717 -22.92 -12.44 3.67
N ASP A 718 -22.32 -12.10 2.54
CA ASP A 718 -23.03 -11.64 1.35
C ASP A 718 -23.93 -12.75 0.76
N VAL A 719 -23.39 -13.96 0.57
CA VAL A 719 -24.17 -15.13 0.10
C VAL A 719 -25.36 -15.42 1.03
N ARG A 720 -25.13 -15.41 2.35
CA ARG A 720 -26.20 -15.60 3.36
C ARG A 720 -27.30 -14.56 3.20
N THR A 721 -26.93 -13.29 3.01
CA THR A 721 -27.89 -12.19 2.84
C THR A 721 -28.70 -12.36 1.54
N ARG A 722 -28.04 -12.72 0.43
CA ARG A 722 -28.69 -12.98 -0.87
C ARG A 722 -29.68 -14.15 -0.81
N HIS A 723 -29.33 -15.24 -0.12
CA HIS A 723 -30.20 -16.42 0.00
C HIS A 723 -31.34 -16.27 1.02
N GLN A 724 -31.12 -15.53 2.12
CA GLN A 724 -32.18 -15.19 3.07
C GLN A 724 -33.30 -14.37 2.42
N ALA A 725 -32.95 -13.42 1.54
CA ALA A 725 -33.92 -12.66 0.76
C ALA A 725 -34.76 -13.54 -0.19
N ARG A 726 -34.24 -14.72 -0.59
CA ARG A 726 -34.88 -15.69 -1.50
C ARG A 726 -35.62 -16.82 -0.78
N GLN A 727 -35.69 -16.81 0.56
CA GLN A 727 -36.35 -17.83 1.40
C GLN A 727 -35.76 -19.27 1.31
N ASN A 728 -34.50 -19.43 0.89
CA ASN A 728 -33.82 -20.73 0.78
C ASN A 728 -32.90 -21.01 1.99
N ILE A 729 -33.47 -21.05 3.22
CA ILE A 729 -32.69 -21.10 4.47
C ILE A 729 -32.09 -22.49 4.76
N ASP A 730 -32.82 -23.57 4.44
CA ASP A 730 -32.39 -24.94 4.79
C ASP A 730 -31.11 -25.38 4.06
N LYS A 731 -30.80 -24.77 2.92
CA LYS A 731 -29.66 -25.14 2.04
C LYS A 731 -28.38 -24.35 2.32
N ILE A 732 -28.42 -23.45 3.30
CA ILE A 732 -27.29 -22.63 3.74
C ILE A 732 -26.99 -22.84 5.25
N SER A 733 -27.45 -23.96 5.82
CA SER A 733 -27.27 -24.29 7.24
C SER A 733 -25.81 -24.23 7.69
N ASP A 734 -24.89 -24.61 6.81
CA ASP A 734 -23.47 -24.75 7.11
C ASP A 734 -22.73 -23.40 7.16
N ILE A 735 -23.31 -22.32 6.64
CA ILE A 735 -22.67 -20.99 6.65
C ILE A 735 -22.43 -20.49 8.07
N LYS A 736 -23.41 -20.64 8.97
CA LYS A 736 -23.26 -20.12 10.34
C LYS A 736 -22.14 -20.85 11.11
N PRO A 737 -22.10 -22.20 11.16
CA PRO A 737 -20.97 -22.93 11.73
C PRO A 737 -19.60 -22.55 11.13
N ILE A 738 -19.54 -22.30 9.82
CA ILE A 738 -18.31 -21.84 9.17
C ILE A 738 -17.90 -20.46 9.72
N LEU A 739 -18.82 -19.50 9.74
CA LEU A 739 -18.56 -18.15 10.25
C LEU A 739 -18.11 -18.16 11.72
N ASP A 740 -18.78 -18.96 12.56
CA ASP A 740 -18.44 -19.11 13.98
C ASP A 740 -17.02 -19.70 14.15
N THR A 741 -16.60 -20.59 13.23
CA THR A 741 -15.23 -21.16 13.24
C THR A 741 -14.18 -20.16 12.75
N LEU A 742 -14.54 -19.27 11.81
CA LEU A 742 -13.64 -18.28 11.23
C LEU A 742 -13.37 -17.08 12.16
N ASP A 743 -14.26 -16.81 13.11
CA ASP A 743 -14.23 -15.61 13.96
C ASP A 743 -12.88 -15.38 14.67
N GLN A 744 -12.30 -16.44 15.23
CA GLN A 744 -10.99 -16.41 15.90
C GLN A 744 -9.81 -15.99 14.99
N TYR A 745 -9.97 -16.07 13.68
CA TYR A 745 -8.93 -15.78 12.68
C TYR A 745 -9.09 -14.40 12.01
N LEU A 746 -10.22 -13.69 12.23
CA LEU A 746 -10.54 -12.42 11.55
C LEU A 746 -9.61 -11.26 11.91
N SER A 747 -8.92 -11.36 13.04
CA SER A 747 -8.00 -10.36 13.58
C SER A 747 -6.60 -10.43 12.94
N PHE A 748 -6.38 -11.32 11.97
CA PHE A 748 -5.08 -11.51 11.31
C PHE A 748 -4.61 -10.29 10.51
N ARG A 749 -5.48 -9.62 9.74
CA ARG A 749 -5.03 -8.49 8.91
C ARG A 749 -4.63 -7.28 9.75
N ARG A 750 -3.48 -6.69 9.43
CA ARG A 750 -2.97 -5.46 10.04
C ARG A 750 -2.78 -4.39 8.96
N VAL A 751 -3.91 -3.82 8.54
CA VAL A 751 -3.97 -2.75 7.55
C VAL A 751 -4.46 -1.47 8.24
N GLY A 752 -3.97 -0.30 7.81
CA GLY A 752 -4.41 1.01 8.33
C GLY A 752 -5.84 1.40 7.95
N SER A 753 -6.73 0.42 7.68
CA SER A 753 -8.13 0.65 7.32
C SER A 753 -8.95 1.06 8.55
N CYS A 754 -9.90 1.96 8.35
CA CYS A 754 -10.83 2.39 9.40
C CYS A 754 -11.91 1.35 9.68
N LEU A 755 -12.44 1.37 10.90
CA LEU A 755 -13.65 0.64 11.25
C LEU A 755 -14.86 1.32 10.63
N ARG A 756 -15.93 0.55 10.41
CA ARG A 756 -17.20 1.09 9.91
C ARG A 756 -17.78 2.15 10.85
N SER A 757 -17.74 1.90 12.17
CA SER A 757 -18.18 2.84 13.20
C SER A 757 -17.39 4.14 13.18
N GLU A 758 -16.07 4.07 13.02
CA GLU A 758 -15.21 5.25 12.87
C GLU A 758 -15.59 6.06 11.62
N LEU A 759 -15.79 5.38 10.49
CA LEU A 759 -16.16 6.02 9.23
C LEU A 759 -17.53 6.72 9.32
N GLU A 760 -18.51 6.10 9.97
CA GLU A 760 -19.84 6.69 10.19
C GLU A 760 -19.77 7.96 11.04
N ILE A 761 -18.91 7.97 12.08
CA ILE A 761 -18.67 9.16 12.93
C ILE A 761 -18.01 10.27 12.11
N TRP A 762 -16.98 9.98 11.32
CA TRP A 762 -16.28 11.00 10.54
C TRP A 762 -17.13 11.54 9.38
N ALA A 763 -17.98 10.69 8.80
CA ALA A 763 -18.89 11.09 7.72
C ALA A 763 -20.15 11.80 8.22
N ALA A 764 -20.38 11.87 9.54
CA ALA A 764 -21.59 12.44 10.11
C ALA A 764 -21.80 13.92 9.69
N PRO A 765 -23.04 14.32 9.29
CA PRO A 765 -23.33 15.71 8.90
C PRO A 765 -23.03 16.73 10.00
N ALA A 766 -23.19 16.36 11.27
CA ALA A 766 -22.90 17.22 12.42
C ALA A 766 -21.42 17.64 12.50
N ALA A 767 -20.50 16.82 11.97
CA ALA A 767 -19.08 17.13 11.90
C ALA A 767 -18.70 17.96 10.65
N GLY A 768 -19.68 18.40 9.85
CA GLY A 768 -19.42 19.02 8.54
C GLY A 768 -19.05 17.99 7.47
N GLY A 769 -19.44 16.72 7.66
CA GLY A 769 -19.00 15.59 6.84
C GLY A 769 -17.51 15.27 7.03
N PHE A 770 -17.00 14.36 6.21
CA PHE A 770 -15.61 13.87 6.36
C PHE A 770 -14.56 15.01 6.30
N PRO A 771 -14.57 15.94 5.33
CA PRO A 771 -13.61 17.05 5.34
C PRO A 771 -13.69 17.90 6.63
N GLY A 772 -14.89 18.15 7.14
CA GLY A 772 -15.10 18.89 8.39
C GLY A 772 -14.53 18.14 9.61
N SER A 773 -14.65 16.81 9.64
CA SER A 773 -14.05 15.98 10.69
C SER A 773 -12.51 16.07 10.69
N ILE A 774 -11.86 16.10 9.52
CA ILE A 774 -10.40 16.29 9.41
C ILE A 774 -9.99 17.68 9.92
N ARG A 775 -10.77 18.72 9.60
CA ARG A 775 -10.54 20.07 10.13
C ARG A 775 -10.68 20.11 11.65
N GLY A 776 -11.72 19.48 12.19
CA GLY A 776 -11.94 19.36 13.63
C GLY A 776 -10.78 18.65 14.34
N THR A 777 -10.18 17.63 13.71
CA THR A 777 -8.98 16.97 14.23
C THR A 777 -7.79 17.92 14.28
N LEU A 778 -7.49 18.65 13.20
CA LEU A 778 -6.39 19.64 13.18
C LEU A 778 -6.61 20.74 14.23
N GLN A 779 -7.85 21.23 14.36
CA GLN A 779 -8.23 22.21 15.37
C GLN A 779 -7.99 21.69 16.80
N SER A 780 -8.42 20.46 17.09
CA SER A 780 -8.27 19.85 18.42
C SER A 780 -6.80 19.64 18.80
N LEU A 781 -5.97 19.19 17.84
CA LEU A 781 -4.53 19.04 18.03
C LEU A 781 -3.82 20.40 18.22
N THR A 782 -4.27 21.42 17.52
CA THR A 782 -3.76 22.80 17.67
C THR A 782 -4.09 23.35 19.06
N LEU A 783 -5.33 23.16 19.52
CA LEU A 783 -5.77 23.58 20.85
C LEU A 783 -4.96 22.88 21.96
N TRP A 784 -4.72 21.58 21.81
CA TRP A 784 -3.87 20.83 22.74
C TRP A 784 -2.40 21.26 22.73
N SER A 785 -1.89 21.71 21.58
CA SER A 785 -0.54 22.26 21.52
C SER A 785 -0.44 23.67 22.11
N ALA A 786 -1.56 24.40 22.20
CA ALA A 786 -1.62 25.74 22.77
C ALA A 786 -1.74 25.77 24.30
N SER A 787 -2.15 24.67 24.93
CA SER A 787 -2.31 24.60 26.38
C SER A 787 -0.97 24.61 27.11
N SER A 788 -0.86 25.40 28.18
CA SER A 788 0.38 25.57 28.96
C SER A 788 0.64 24.47 29.99
N GLU A 789 -0.30 23.53 30.19
CA GLU A 789 -0.14 22.41 31.13
C GLU A 789 0.68 21.29 30.49
N ILE A 790 1.85 21.03 31.06
CA ILE A 790 2.86 20.12 30.49
C ILE A 790 2.41 18.65 30.56
N SER A 791 1.60 18.27 31.56
CA SER A 791 1.16 16.88 31.82
C SER A 791 -0.26 16.57 31.34
N LEU A 792 -0.79 17.34 30.38
CA LEU A 792 -2.12 17.06 29.81
C LEU A 792 -2.14 15.71 29.09
N GLN A 793 -3.27 15.01 29.25
CA GLN A 793 -3.60 13.80 28.53
C GLN A 793 -3.59 14.07 27.00
N PRO A 794 -3.06 13.14 26.19
CA PRO A 794 -3.03 13.32 24.75
C PRO A 794 -4.44 13.35 24.14
N GLN A 795 -4.62 14.18 23.12
CA GLN A 795 -5.87 14.20 22.36
C GLN A 795 -6.13 12.87 21.66
N SER A 796 -7.39 12.46 21.59
CA SER A 796 -7.76 11.24 20.86
C SER A 796 -7.48 11.42 19.37
N TYR A 797 -6.55 10.65 18.84
CA TYR A 797 -6.18 10.71 17.42
C TYR A 797 -5.96 9.31 16.86
N THR A 798 -6.37 9.11 15.61
CA THR A 798 -5.97 7.94 14.83
C THR A 798 -5.63 8.38 13.43
N HIS A 799 -4.46 7.95 12.95
CA HIS A 799 -4.03 8.28 11.60
C HIS A 799 -4.87 7.57 10.53
N ARG A 800 -5.69 6.57 10.90
CA ARG A 800 -6.69 5.93 10.03
C ARG A 800 -7.64 6.95 9.40
N GLN A 801 -7.97 8.04 10.09
CA GLN A 801 -8.85 9.10 9.57
C GLN A 801 -8.25 9.76 8.33
N LEU A 802 -6.95 10.08 8.36
CA LEU A 802 -6.27 10.72 7.24
C LEU A 802 -6.13 9.76 6.06
N LEU A 803 -5.73 8.50 6.33
CA LEU A 803 -5.63 7.46 5.30
C LEU A 803 -6.98 7.18 4.63
N ALA A 804 -8.06 7.06 5.40
CA ALA A 804 -9.42 6.89 4.88
C ALA A 804 -9.87 8.13 4.09
N GLY A 805 -9.57 9.33 4.57
CA GLY A 805 -9.83 10.57 3.84
C GLY A 805 -9.14 10.61 2.48
N ILE A 806 -7.87 10.22 2.40
CA ILE A 806 -7.10 10.15 1.14
C ILE A 806 -7.72 9.12 0.19
N ARG A 807 -8.05 7.92 0.69
CA ARG A 807 -8.62 6.83 -0.13
C ARG A 807 -10.04 7.13 -0.65
N ILE A 808 -10.86 7.83 0.13
CA ILE A 808 -12.27 8.09 -0.20
C ILE A 808 -12.46 9.44 -0.92
N LEU A 809 -11.83 10.51 -0.44
CA LEU A 809 -12.01 11.87 -0.98
C LEU A 809 -10.94 12.26 -2.00
N GLY A 810 -9.77 11.63 -1.93
CA GLY A 810 -8.57 12.02 -2.66
C GLY A 810 -7.74 13.10 -1.95
N SER A 811 -6.43 13.07 -2.19
CA SER A 811 -5.45 13.95 -1.52
C SER A 811 -5.68 15.44 -1.73
N THR A 812 -6.21 15.86 -2.89
CA THR A 812 -6.49 17.29 -3.16
C THR A 812 -7.59 17.86 -2.28
N ARG A 813 -8.64 17.08 -1.98
CA ARG A 813 -9.74 17.51 -1.09
C ARG A 813 -9.31 17.50 0.37
N VAL A 814 -8.57 16.49 0.79
CA VAL A 814 -7.99 16.41 2.14
C VAL A 814 -7.04 17.59 2.39
N LEU A 815 -6.12 17.84 1.46
CA LEU A 815 -5.23 19.00 1.54
C LEU A 815 -6.01 20.32 1.56
N GLY A 816 -7.06 20.45 0.74
CA GLY A 816 -7.95 21.60 0.75
C GLY A 816 -8.54 21.87 2.15
N ALA A 817 -9.03 20.83 2.81
CA ALA A 817 -9.55 20.92 4.17
C ALA A 817 -8.46 21.34 5.19
N LEU A 818 -7.25 20.78 5.10
CA LEU A 818 -6.12 21.17 5.96
C LEU A 818 -5.72 22.64 5.75
N ILE A 819 -5.67 23.11 4.50
CA ILE A 819 -5.37 24.52 4.18
C ILE A 819 -6.47 25.45 4.69
N ASP A 820 -7.75 25.08 4.55
CA ASP A 820 -8.87 25.88 5.02
C ASP A 820 -8.82 26.07 6.55
N GLU A 821 -8.50 25.00 7.28
CA GLU A 821 -8.34 25.08 8.73
C GLU A 821 -7.07 25.81 9.14
N LEU A 822 -5.95 25.59 8.45
CA LEU A 822 -4.71 26.32 8.72
C LEU A 822 -4.88 27.84 8.50
N LYS A 823 -5.62 28.24 7.47
CA LYS A 823 -6.01 29.64 7.26
C LYS A 823 -6.83 30.18 8.43
N GLN A 824 -7.83 29.43 8.89
CA GLN A 824 -8.66 29.84 10.03
C GLN A 824 -7.85 29.96 11.32
N GLN A 825 -6.92 29.05 11.59
CA GLN A 825 -6.03 29.11 12.75
C GLN A 825 -5.04 30.28 12.66
N THR A 826 -4.61 30.64 11.45
CA THR A 826 -3.77 31.82 11.21
C THR A 826 -4.52 33.10 11.54
N GLU A 827 -5.78 33.22 11.13
CA GLU A 827 -6.65 34.36 11.50
C GLU A 827 -6.93 34.42 13.01
N ALA A 828 -7.02 33.26 13.67
CA ALA A 828 -7.23 33.15 15.12
C ALA A 828 -5.95 33.37 15.96
N GLY A 829 -4.78 33.53 15.34
CA GLY A 829 -3.50 33.77 16.02
C GLY A 829 -2.76 32.50 16.48
N SER A 830 -3.21 31.30 16.09
CA SER A 830 -2.54 30.01 16.35
C SER A 830 -1.95 29.37 15.08
N GLY A 831 -1.66 30.20 14.06
CA GLY A 831 -1.20 29.76 12.75
C GLY A 831 0.08 28.93 12.78
N ASP A 832 1.09 29.31 13.58
CA ASP A 832 2.39 28.61 13.63
C ASP A 832 2.28 27.21 14.23
N LEU A 833 1.42 27.02 15.24
CA LEU A 833 1.13 25.71 15.83
C LEU A 833 0.41 24.80 14.82
N ALA A 834 -0.63 25.33 14.17
CA ALA A 834 -1.37 24.60 13.15
C ALA A 834 -0.49 24.28 11.93
N LEU A 835 0.44 25.17 11.56
CA LEU A 835 1.37 25.00 10.45
C LEU A 835 2.27 23.80 10.67
N ASP A 836 2.83 23.66 11.88
CA ASP A 836 3.69 22.53 12.23
C ASP A 836 2.92 21.19 12.18
N ILE A 837 1.71 21.14 12.77
CA ILE A 837 0.89 19.93 12.77
C ILE A 837 0.47 19.56 11.33
N ALA A 838 0.00 20.54 10.54
CA ALA A 838 -0.39 20.31 9.15
C ALA A 838 0.80 19.86 8.30
N ALA A 839 1.98 20.47 8.47
CA ALA A 839 3.19 20.04 7.80
C ALA A 839 3.56 18.60 8.18
N THR A 840 3.47 18.25 9.46
CA THR A 840 3.71 16.86 9.89
C THR A 840 2.70 15.89 9.29
N MET A 841 1.39 16.21 9.29
CA MET A 841 0.35 15.37 8.64
C MET A 841 0.60 15.14 7.14
N ILE A 842 1.29 16.06 6.46
CA ILE A 842 1.67 15.92 5.05
C ILE A 842 2.96 15.11 4.90
N CYS A 843 3.87 15.19 5.88
CA CYS A 843 5.13 14.46 5.89
C CYS A 843 5.03 13.02 6.41
N THR A 844 3.94 12.63 7.07
CA THR A 844 3.77 11.28 7.61
C THR A 844 3.90 10.18 6.56
N PRO A 845 4.56 9.04 6.87
CA PRO A 845 4.60 7.89 5.98
C PRO A 845 3.20 7.31 5.73
N MET A 846 2.96 6.84 4.50
CA MET A 846 1.74 6.11 4.13
C MET A 846 2.08 4.85 3.33
N PRO A 847 1.34 3.74 3.48
CA PRO A 847 1.68 2.47 2.83
C PRO A 847 1.86 2.59 1.31
N GLU A 848 1.04 3.40 0.64
CA GLU A 848 1.04 3.53 -0.81
C GLU A 848 2.22 4.34 -1.37
N SER A 849 2.86 5.21 -0.57
CA SER A 849 4.03 6.00 -0.97
C SER A 849 5.33 5.54 -0.31
N PHE A 850 5.27 4.68 0.70
CA PHE A 850 6.41 4.33 1.55
C PHE A 850 7.64 3.87 0.76
N ALA A 851 7.45 2.98 -0.23
CA ALA A 851 8.54 2.52 -1.08
C ALA A 851 9.19 3.65 -1.91
N VAL A 852 8.41 4.66 -2.31
CA VAL A 852 8.92 5.84 -3.02
C VAL A 852 9.70 6.74 -2.07
N ASP A 853 9.17 6.99 -0.88
CA ASP A 853 9.83 7.80 0.15
C ASP A 853 11.15 7.17 0.63
N GLN A 854 11.20 5.84 0.77
CA GLN A 854 12.41 5.10 1.10
C GLN A 854 13.51 5.29 0.07
N ASN A 855 13.16 5.29 -1.22
CA ASN A 855 14.13 5.46 -2.31
C ASN A 855 14.80 6.86 -2.31
N ILE A 856 14.22 7.85 -1.61
CA ILE A 856 14.87 9.16 -1.41
C ILE A 856 16.06 9.03 -0.45
N CYS A 857 15.93 8.21 0.59
CA CYS A 857 16.99 7.97 1.57
C CYS A 857 17.96 6.87 1.12
N HIS A 858 17.45 5.88 0.40
CA HIS A 858 18.18 4.71 -0.10
C HIS A 858 18.07 4.63 -1.63
N PRO A 859 18.79 5.49 -2.37
CA PRO A 859 18.67 5.55 -3.82
C PRO A 859 19.14 4.23 -4.46
N VAL A 860 18.23 3.59 -5.19
CA VAL A 860 18.53 2.35 -5.93
C VAL A 860 19.04 2.68 -7.34
N ASP A 861 20.00 1.89 -7.81
CA ASP A 861 20.50 1.97 -9.18
C ASP A 861 19.38 1.62 -10.19
N PRO A 862 18.92 2.59 -11.01
CA PRO A 862 17.81 2.38 -11.95
C PRO A 862 18.16 1.41 -13.08
N THR A 863 19.44 1.04 -13.24
CA THR A 863 19.86 0.02 -14.21
C THR A 863 19.63 -1.41 -13.70
N LYS A 864 19.51 -1.59 -12.38
CA LYS A 864 19.36 -2.90 -11.72
C LYS A 864 17.93 -3.16 -11.27
N GLU A 865 17.19 -2.13 -10.87
CA GLU A 865 15.83 -2.26 -10.37
C GLU A 865 14.91 -1.14 -10.90
N SER A 866 13.63 -1.47 -11.11
CA SER A 866 12.63 -0.48 -11.53
C SER A 866 12.29 0.47 -10.39
N LEU A 867 12.24 1.77 -10.68
CA LEU A 867 11.85 2.79 -9.69
C LEU A 867 10.43 2.54 -9.16
N PRO A 868 10.22 2.57 -7.83
CA PRO A 868 8.90 2.42 -7.24
C PRO A 868 7.99 3.56 -7.71
N ARG A 869 6.70 3.25 -7.92
CA ARG A 869 5.69 4.24 -8.31
C ARG A 869 4.59 4.26 -7.26
N CYS A 870 4.19 5.46 -6.85
CA CYS A 870 2.99 5.62 -6.05
C CYS A 870 1.77 5.58 -6.97
N ALA A 871 0.81 4.69 -6.70
CA ALA A 871 -0.41 4.59 -7.49
C ALA A 871 -1.36 5.78 -7.28
N ASN A 872 -1.20 6.49 -6.16
CA ASN A 872 -2.07 7.58 -5.73
C ASN A 872 -1.29 8.90 -5.68
N LEU A 873 -1.98 10.02 -5.92
CA LEU A 873 -1.42 11.35 -5.66
C LEU A 873 -1.22 11.50 -4.14
N THR A 874 -0.02 11.81 -3.65
CA THR A 874 0.21 12.02 -2.21
C THR A 874 -0.24 13.42 -1.76
N LEU A 875 -0.29 13.67 -0.44
CA LEU A 875 -0.52 15.02 0.08
C LEU A 875 0.62 15.99 -0.30
N ARG A 876 1.86 15.49 -0.38
CA ARG A 876 3.02 16.28 -0.84
C ARG A 876 2.89 16.67 -2.31
N ASP A 877 2.46 15.73 -3.16
CA ASP A 877 2.21 16.00 -4.58
C ASP A 877 1.06 17.00 -4.75
N ALA A 878 -0.03 16.83 -4.00
CA ALA A 878 -1.14 17.76 -3.99
C ALA A 878 -0.71 19.17 -3.55
N LEU A 879 0.19 19.28 -2.57
CA LEU A 879 0.74 20.56 -2.11
C LEU A 879 1.64 21.19 -3.16
N SER A 880 2.48 20.41 -3.83
CA SER A 880 3.29 20.88 -4.96
C SER A 880 2.41 21.44 -6.09
N LEU A 881 1.32 20.76 -6.43
CA LEU A 881 0.35 21.23 -7.42
C LEU A 881 -0.37 22.52 -6.99
N GLN A 882 -0.72 22.67 -5.71
CA GLN A 882 -1.31 23.91 -5.19
C GLN A 882 -0.28 25.06 -5.17
N HIS A 883 0.97 24.77 -4.80
CA HIS A 883 2.08 25.72 -4.80
C HIS A 883 2.32 26.30 -6.21
N GLN A 884 2.31 25.47 -7.25
CA GLN A 884 2.42 25.93 -8.64
C GLN A 884 1.30 26.90 -9.07
N ASN A 885 0.15 26.88 -8.39
CA ASN A 885 -0.99 27.76 -8.66
C ASN A 885 -1.03 29.01 -7.74
N VAL A 886 -0.08 29.19 -6.81
CA VAL A 886 0.02 30.35 -5.91
C VAL A 886 -0.17 31.70 -6.61
N PRO A 887 0.46 32.01 -7.76
CA PRO A 887 0.25 33.30 -8.42
C PRO A 887 -1.20 33.57 -8.85
N LYS A 888 -1.99 32.55 -9.19
CA LYS A 888 -3.42 32.73 -9.49
C LYS A 888 -4.27 32.86 -8.21
N ILE A 889 -3.84 32.21 -7.13
CA ILE A 889 -4.54 32.22 -5.85
C ILE A 889 -4.32 33.55 -5.14
N SER A 890 -3.11 34.12 -5.20
CA SER A 890 -2.77 35.38 -4.53
C SER A 890 -3.62 36.57 -5.01
N GLU A 891 -4.05 36.56 -6.28
CA GLU A 891 -4.96 37.57 -6.84
C GLU A 891 -6.38 37.51 -6.24
N LYS A 892 -6.84 36.33 -5.81
CA LYS A 892 -8.21 36.11 -5.31
C LYS A 892 -8.29 36.01 -3.78
N ASP A 893 -7.32 35.32 -3.19
CA ASP A 893 -7.24 35.03 -1.76
C ASP A 893 -5.77 35.06 -1.32
N PRO A 894 -5.22 36.26 -1.03
CA PRO A 894 -3.80 36.43 -0.71
C PRO A 894 -3.40 35.66 0.56
N LEU A 895 -4.29 35.57 1.55
CA LEU A 895 -4.02 34.85 2.79
C LEU A 895 -3.91 33.34 2.55
N ARG A 896 -4.78 32.76 1.71
CA ARG A 896 -4.66 31.34 1.32
C ARG A 896 -3.34 31.09 0.59
N ALA A 897 -2.94 31.98 -0.31
CA ALA A 897 -1.67 31.87 -1.02
C ALA A 897 -0.46 31.93 -0.06
N GLU A 898 -0.47 32.85 0.91
CA GLU A 898 0.55 32.98 1.95
C GLU A 898 0.68 31.69 2.78
N VAL A 899 -0.45 31.14 3.23
CA VAL A 899 -0.49 29.88 3.99
C VAL A 899 0.08 28.70 3.18
N ILE A 900 -0.25 28.60 1.89
CA ILE A 900 0.29 27.55 1.01
C ILE A 900 1.81 27.67 0.88
N VAL A 901 2.35 28.88 0.73
CA VAL A 901 3.80 29.11 0.63
C VAL A 901 4.51 28.71 1.92
N ARG A 902 4.02 29.14 3.09
CA ARG A 902 4.58 28.75 4.39
C ARG A 902 4.54 27.23 4.61
N LEU A 903 3.41 26.61 4.28
CA LEU A 903 3.25 25.16 4.40
C LEU A 903 4.19 24.40 3.47
N TRP A 904 4.32 24.83 2.22
CA TRP A 904 5.23 24.22 1.26
C TRP A 904 6.69 24.34 1.69
N ARG A 905 7.13 25.50 2.19
CA ARG A 905 8.48 25.69 2.75
C ARG A 905 8.72 24.76 3.94
N ARG A 906 7.77 24.71 4.90
CA ARG A 906 7.89 23.85 6.09
C ARG A 906 7.94 22.36 5.74
N VAL A 907 7.08 21.90 4.83
CA VAL A 907 7.09 20.51 4.34
C VAL A 907 8.40 20.20 3.62
N SER A 908 8.89 21.12 2.77
CA SER A 908 10.15 20.94 2.04
C SER A 908 11.36 20.86 2.97
N LEU A 909 11.37 21.62 4.07
CA LEU A 909 12.41 21.54 5.09
C LEU A 909 12.39 20.18 5.80
N LEU A 910 11.21 19.70 6.22
CA LEU A 910 11.08 18.42 6.92
C LEU A 910 11.39 17.22 6.02
N ALA A 911 11.02 17.28 4.74
CA ALA A 911 11.21 16.22 3.76
C ALA A 911 12.52 16.34 2.95
N ALA A 912 13.39 17.29 3.28
CA ALA A 912 14.67 17.47 2.59
C ALA A 912 15.48 16.17 2.67
N PRO A 913 16.14 15.75 1.57
CA PRO A 913 17.02 14.58 1.61
C PRO A 913 18.17 14.82 2.60
N PRO A 914 18.77 13.76 3.14
CA PRO A 914 19.85 13.88 4.12
C PRO A 914 21.02 14.65 3.52
N SER A 915 21.15 15.92 3.88
CA SER A 915 22.37 16.69 3.66
C SER A 915 23.44 16.14 4.61
N ARG A 916 24.72 16.12 4.22
CA ARG A 916 25.83 15.78 5.13
C ARG A 916 25.91 16.84 6.23
N VAL A 917 25.09 16.71 7.27
CA VAL A 917 25.10 17.61 8.43
C VAL A 917 26.40 17.37 9.20
N SER A 918 27.12 18.45 9.51
CA SER A 918 28.51 18.44 9.96
C SER A 918 28.78 17.87 11.36
N ASN A 919 27.75 17.45 12.12
CA ASN A 919 27.90 17.04 13.52
C ASN A 919 27.49 15.59 13.84
N ILE A 920 26.82 14.89 12.92
CA ILE A 920 26.37 13.50 13.12
C ILE A 920 26.56 12.77 11.80
N ASP A 921 27.38 11.73 11.82
CA ASP A 921 27.52 10.84 10.67
C ASP A 921 26.34 9.85 10.68
N VAL A 922 25.28 10.18 9.93
CA VAL A 922 24.06 9.37 9.80
C VAL A 922 24.40 7.95 9.31
N SER A 923 25.46 7.80 8.50
CA SER A 923 25.94 6.49 8.06
C SER A 923 26.49 5.66 9.24
N ASN A 924 27.16 6.29 10.21
CA ASN A 924 27.65 5.60 11.41
C ASN A 924 26.53 5.19 12.37
N ILE A 925 25.42 5.94 12.49
CA ILE A 925 24.27 5.50 13.30
C ILE A 925 23.67 4.21 12.71
N ILE A 926 23.46 4.20 11.39
CA ILE A 926 22.89 3.05 10.67
C ILE A 926 23.84 1.86 10.81
N GLN A 927 25.13 2.07 10.59
CA GLN A 927 26.15 1.03 10.71
C GLN A 927 26.26 0.50 12.15
N ASN A 928 26.13 1.35 13.18
CA ASN A 928 26.11 0.91 14.59
C ASN A 928 24.84 0.13 14.97
N MET A 929 23.70 0.41 14.33
CA MET A 929 22.49 -0.42 14.46
C MET A 929 22.61 -1.74 13.70
N GLU A 930 23.40 -1.78 12.62
CA GLU A 930 23.65 -2.98 11.82
C GLU A 930 24.80 -3.86 12.32
N LEU A 931 25.77 -3.31 13.07
CA LEU A 931 26.94 -4.01 13.61
C LEU A 931 26.87 -4.26 15.13
N GLY A 932 25.90 -3.67 15.84
CA GLY A 932 25.88 -3.72 17.30
C GLY A 932 26.92 -2.78 17.91
N VAL A 933 26.63 -2.26 19.11
CA VAL A 933 27.46 -1.25 19.76
C VAL A 933 28.79 -1.87 20.19
N GLU A 934 29.89 -1.51 19.51
CA GLU A 934 31.25 -1.86 19.94
C GLU A 934 31.53 -1.23 21.32
N GLY A 935 31.76 -2.08 22.31
CA GLY A 935 32.20 -1.64 23.63
C GLY A 935 33.61 -1.05 23.54
N GLN A 936 33.76 0.23 23.88
CA GLN A 936 35.05 0.82 24.20
C GLN A 936 35.64 0.13 25.44
N ASP A 937 36.48 -0.88 25.21
CA ASP A 937 37.54 -1.26 26.15
C ASP A 937 38.63 -2.07 25.45
N ARG A 938 39.47 -1.37 24.68
CA ARG A 938 40.85 -1.80 24.41
C ARG A 938 41.78 -0.60 24.47
N MET A 939 42.20 -0.27 25.70
CA MET A 939 43.50 0.37 25.89
C MET A 939 44.59 -0.56 25.34
N ASN A 940 45.41 -0.06 24.41
CA ASN A 940 46.84 -0.29 24.50
C ASN A 940 47.63 0.81 23.77
N LEU A 941 48.36 1.54 24.61
CA LEU A 941 49.66 2.14 24.40
C LEU A 941 50.50 1.46 23.31
N ASP A 942 50.94 2.20 22.29
CA ASP A 942 52.34 2.62 22.22
C ASP A 942 52.49 3.82 21.28
N GLY A 943 53.38 4.75 21.65
CA GLY A 943 53.64 5.96 20.90
C GLY A 943 54.70 5.76 19.82
N THR A 944 54.65 6.57 18.76
CA THR A 944 55.76 7.47 18.42
C THR A 944 55.38 8.45 17.32
N ASP A 945 55.93 9.63 17.53
CA ASP A 945 55.80 10.90 16.83
C ASP A 945 56.37 10.87 15.39
N GLY A 946 55.91 11.79 14.52
CA GLY A 946 56.59 12.09 13.25
C GLY A 946 55.68 12.38 12.05
N GLY A 947 55.40 13.66 11.80
CA GLY A 947 54.56 14.12 10.70
C GLY A 947 55.21 14.23 9.31
N VAL A 948 54.49 14.99 8.46
CA VAL A 948 54.82 15.53 7.12
C VAL A 948 54.26 14.77 5.91
N GLY A 949 53.11 15.24 5.44
CA GLY A 949 52.87 15.85 4.11
C GLY A 949 53.35 15.17 2.82
N GLY A 950 52.43 15.07 1.84
CA GLY A 950 52.76 15.19 0.41
C GLY A 950 52.07 14.20 -0.54
N THR A 951 51.00 14.68 -1.19
CA THR A 951 50.67 14.54 -2.63
C THR A 951 51.12 13.30 -3.44
N GLY A 952 50.15 12.61 -4.04
CA GLY A 952 50.15 12.37 -5.50
C GLY A 952 50.19 10.93 -6.03
N VAL A 953 49.06 10.51 -6.61
CA VAL A 953 48.86 9.73 -7.88
C VAL A 953 49.45 8.30 -8.01
N GLY A 954 48.57 7.34 -8.35
CA GLY A 954 48.80 6.42 -9.48
C GLY A 954 48.73 4.90 -9.22
N ASP A 955 47.70 4.30 -9.81
CA ASP A 955 47.57 2.95 -10.41
C ASP A 955 47.85 1.63 -9.65
N ASP A 956 46.94 0.69 -9.97
CA ASP A 956 46.82 -0.71 -9.57
C ASP A 956 48.09 -1.57 -9.78
N ASP A 957 48.39 -2.44 -8.81
CA ASP A 957 49.20 -3.64 -9.02
C ASP A 957 48.68 -4.82 -8.15
N PRO A 958 48.16 -5.92 -8.73
CA PRO A 958 47.50 -7.02 -8.01
C PRO A 958 48.48 -8.10 -7.49
N GLY A 959 49.68 -7.71 -7.07
CA GLY A 959 50.76 -8.65 -6.69
C GLY A 959 51.02 -8.84 -5.18
N ASN A 960 50.30 -8.14 -4.30
CA ASN A 960 50.69 -8.02 -2.88
C ASN A 960 49.91 -8.91 -1.89
N ILE A 961 48.95 -9.71 -2.37
CA ILE A 961 48.09 -10.55 -1.52
C ILE A 961 48.76 -11.90 -1.20
N ASP A 962 49.50 -12.49 -2.15
CA ASP A 962 50.17 -13.78 -1.95
C ASP A 962 51.33 -13.70 -0.94
N GLN A 963 52.01 -12.55 -0.84
CA GLN A 963 53.06 -12.33 0.17
C GLN A 963 52.53 -12.05 1.59
N MET A 964 51.26 -11.65 1.73
CA MET A 964 50.62 -11.50 3.05
C MET A 964 50.10 -12.83 3.59
N LEU A 965 49.64 -13.73 2.72
CA LEU A 965 49.18 -15.07 3.10
C LEU A 965 50.33 -15.98 3.54
N ASP A 966 51.49 -15.91 2.90
CA ASP A 966 52.67 -16.71 3.29
C ASP A 966 53.28 -16.28 4.65
N LYS A 967 53.14 -15.01 5.04
CA LYS A 967 53.62 -14.53 6.35
C LYS A 967 52.66 -14.85 7.50
N ALA A 968 51.37 -14.98 7.23
CA ALA A 968 50.38 -15.41 8.22
C ALA A 968 50.47 -16.93 8.49
N ALA A 969 50.76 -17.73 7.47
CA ALA A 969 50.97 -19.18 7.61
C ALA A 969 52.27 -19.54 8.36
N ALA A 970 53.32 -18.72 8.26
CA ALA A 970 54.59 -18.95 8.96
C ALA A 970 54.55 -18.61 10.47
N ALA A 971 53.61 -17.78 10.92
CA ALA A 971 53.46 -17.40 12.34
C ALA A 971 52.65 -18.44 13.15
N ALA A 972 51.82 -19.25 12.49
CA ALA A 972 51.00 -20.28 13.13
C ALA A 972 51.74 -21.62 13.39
N ALA A 973 52.97 -21.77 12.91
CA ALA A 973 53.74 -23.03 12.97
C ALA A 973 54.88 -23.04 14.01
N ALA A 974 55.05 -21.98 14.81
CA ALA A 974 56.13 -21.88 15.80
C ALA A 974 55.58 -21.69 17.22
N GLY A 975 55.21 -22.79 17.89
CA GLY A 975 54.76 -22.69 19.28
C GLY A 975 54.30 -23.97 19.97
N MET A 976 54.81 -25.15 19.60
CA MET A 976 54.74 -26.35 20.45
C MET A 976 56.17 -26.81 20.71
N ASP A 977 56.67 -26.63 21.94
CA ASP A 977 57.41 -27.72 22.60
C ASP A 977 57.59 -27.54 24.11
N SER A 978 57.35 -28.66 24.81
CA SER A 978 58.03 -29.15 26.03
C SER A 978 58.04 -28.32 27.33
N GLY A 979 57.28 -28.80 28.33
CA GLY A 979 57.70 -30.00 29.08
C GLY A 979 58.21 -29.84 30.53
N VAL A 980 57.50 -30.52 31.44
CA VAL A 980 57.99 -31.40 32.54
C VAL A 980 58.29 -30.83 33.95
N GLY A 981 57.48 -31.34 34.90
CA GLY A 981 57.90 -31.90 36.21
C GLY A 981 57.77 -30.99 37.44
N GLN A 982 57.42 -31.42 38.65
CA GLN A 982 57.02 -32.70 39.26
C GLN A 982 56.72 -32.42 40.76
N GLU A 983 55.85 -33.24 41.40
CA GLU A 983 55.69 -33.46 42.87
C GLU A 983 55.07 -32.34 43.74
N MET A 984 54.18 -32.62 44.71
CA MET A 984 54.13 -33.70 45.71
C MET A 984 52.71 -33.80 46.34
N GLY A 985 52.29 -35.00 46.75
CA GLY A 985 51.70 -35.21 48.10
C GLY A 985 50.18 -35.44 48.30
N LEU A 986 49.72 -36.68 48.05
CA LEU A 986 48.98 -37.58 48.98
C LEU A 986 47.85 -37.06 49.93
N ASP A 987 46.66 -37.64 49.74
CA ASP A 987 45.88 -38.50 50.68
C ASP A 987 44.47 -38.08 51.11
N ALA A 988 43.62 -39.12 51.18
CA ALA A 988 42.37 -39.33 51.91
C ALA A 988 41.03 -38.75 51.39
N GLY A 989 40.06 -39.66 51.14
CA GLY A 989 38.65 -39.35 51.42
C GLY A 989 37.51 -39.95 50.57
N VAL A 990 37.51 -41.27 50.32
CA VAL A 990 36.36 -42.20 50.19
C VAL A 990 34.91 -41.64 50.15
N GLY A 991 34.16 -42.04 49.11
CA GLY A 991 32.87 -42.75 49.31
C GLY A 991 31.61 -42.20 48.62
N GLY A 992 30.91 -43.06 47.87
CA GLY A 992 29.44 -43.06 47.85
C GLY A 992 28.77 -43.07 46.49
N MET A 993 28.30 -44.27 46.12
CA MET A 993 27.44 -44.59 44.99
C MET A 993 25.96 -44.29 45.27
N ASP A 994 25.17 -44.24 44.20
CA ASP A 994 23.77 -44.66 44.06
C ASP A 994 22.60 -43.66 44.23
N ALA A 995 21.75 -43.76 43.19
CA ALA A 995 20.29 -43.56 43.13
C ALA A 995 19.75 -42.12 43.11
N ILE A 996 19.17 -41.74 41.97
CA ILE A 996 17.71 -41.63 41.79
C ILE A 996 17.44 -41.61 40.28
N ASP A 997 17.02 -42.77 39.79
CA ASP A 997 16.18 -42.98 38.62
C ASP A 997 14.72 -42.73 39.03
N ASP A 998 13.81 -42.57 38.06
CA ASP A 998 12.35 -42.36 38.18
C ASP A 998 11.84 -40.95 38.51
N VAL A 999 11.68 -40.09 37.47
CA VAL A 999 10.37 -39.48 37.12
C VAL A 999 10.37 -39.15 35.61
N LEU A 1000 10.24 -40.19 34.78
CA LEU A 1000 9.64 -40.09 33.45
C LEU A 1000 8.25 -40.74 33.52
N ASN A 1001 7.29 -40.16 32.80
CA ASN A 1001 5.90 -40.59 32.57
C ASN A 1001 4.83 -40.21 33.60
N ALA A 1002 4.20 -39.05 33.36
CA ALA A 1002 2.74 -38.92 33.42
C ALA A 1002 2.29 -37.70 32.59
N ALA A 1003 2.43 -37.82 31.27
CA ALA A 1003 1.69 -36.99 30.33
C ALA A 1003 0.44 -37.76 29.91
N ASP A 1004 -0.68 -37.54 30.61
CA ASP A 1004 -2.02 -37.55 30.02
C ASP A 1004 -3.08 -37.02 31.01
N MET A 1005 -4.16 -36.45 30.46
CA MET A 1005 -5.45 -36.08 31.08
C MET A 1005 -5.65 -34.64 31.63
N ALA A 1006 -6.07 -33.77 30.69
CA ALA A 1006 -7.17 -32.79 30.71
C ALA A 1006 -7.85 -32.30 32.03
N VAL A 1007 -8.20 -31.00 31.99
CA VAL A 1007 -9.47 -30.32 32.37
C VAL A 1007 -9.26 -29.08 33.26
N GLY A 1008 -9.78 -27.93 32.81
CA GLY A 1008 -10.30 -26.88 33.72
C GLY A 1008 -9.77 -25.46 33.53
N ASN A 1009 -10.26 -24.77 32.50
CA ASN A 1009 -10.27 -23.31 32.41
C ASN A 1009 -11.29 -22.74 33.43
N PRO A 1010 -11.03 -21.68 34.21
CA PRO A 1010 -12.08 -20.86 34.76
C PRO A 1010 -12.27 -19.59 33.91
N GLU A 1011 -13.51 -19.44 33.46
CA GLU A 1011 -14.06 -18.39 32.61
C GLU A 1011 -13.82 -16.97 33.14
N PHE A 1012 -13.47 -16.07 32.22
CA PHE A 1012 -13.85 -14.65 32.28
C PHE A 1012 -15.33 -14.54 31.91
N LEU A 1013 -16.13 -13.97 32.81
CA LEU A 1013 -17.50 -13.55 32.53
C LEU A 1013 -17.45 -12.23 31.75
N ASP A 1014 -17.60 -12.31 30.44
CA ASP A 1014 -18.02 -11.18 29.61
C ASP A 1014 -19.53 -10.94 29.82
N LEU A 1015 -19.86 -9.79 30.39
CA LEU A 1015 -21.24 -9.30 30.47
C LEU A 1015 -21.48 -8.31 29.33
N ASP A 1016 -22.28 -8.75 28.36
CA ASP A 1016 -22.94 -7.93 27.35
C ASP A 1016 -23.71 -6.77 28.02
N MET A 1017 -23.37 -5.54 27.64
CA MET A 1017 -24.14 -4.33 27.94
C MET A 1017 -24.42 -3.56 26.64
N GLU A 1018 -25.01 -4.24 25.65
CA GLU A 1018 -25.78 -3.58 24.58
C GLU A 1018 -27.26 -3.62 24.94
N GLY A 1019 -27.68 -2.64 25.74
CA GLY A 1019 -29.07 -2.58 26.20
C GLY A 1019 -29.34 -1.42 27.15
N MET A 1020 -28.81 -0.24 26.86
CA MET A 1020 -29.28 1.07 27.33
C MET A 1020 -28.30 2.13 26.80
N PHE A 1021 -28.59 2.70 25.62
CA PHE A 1021 -28.52 4.13 25.28
C PHE A 1021 -28.85 4.32 23.80
#